data_AF-A0A821DFE6-F1
#
_entry.id   AF-A0A821DFE6-F1
#
_cell.length_a   1.000
_cell.length_b   1.000
_cell.length_c   1.000
_cell.angle_alpha   90.00
_cell.angle_beta   90.00
_cell.angle_gamma   90.00
#
_symmetry.space_group_name_H-M   'P 1'
#
loop_
_entity.id
_entity.type
_entity.pdbx_description
1 polymer ?
#
loop_
_entity_poly.entity_id
_entity_poly.type
_entity_poly.pdbx_seq_one_letter_code
_entity_poly.pdbx_strand_id
1 'polypeptide(L)'
;MNKISTEISSGAPMASATTPPERRALSEVMHSTKRSGGNYGSLAKSQSQLQPKFYICHKVQSDDTMQRLSLKYSIHIQEIKRVNKLWSDAELSLLENVYIPVNSSQLSTLRTLYPTLNIVQNPSPATNLPRKTSTSAIATDEPMSSIRRSDSSTSTPTMTTITSSYEDYFSKIDRQIQTSKQSLQSFDVDKQRSKTQSNDINSSSLVSNNDNNSNSDESNSSQNGRTTLWNNGRHKGIHHLSDNSVFVNITTTNTREKHVSAALERIRKERDDFDEFNSRALYGLCRSLSNQIGKRCQSSATTTGASNVAFEGNASKMSFMSGHIKGAITNKLEFIRPENATPIPIYQVLDSDGVIKDQNHAPDFTDEHLVKMYKDMTLLNVLDRILYESQRQGRISFYMTNFGEEATHIGSAAALNPKDLVYGQYREAGVLMYRGFKLNEFIDQCFGNARASCKGIQMPVHYGSTDLSFVTISSTLATQMPQAVGSAYAYKRAQKGLCVVCYFGEGAASEGDAHAALNFSATLEVPVLFFCRNNGYAISTTTVDQYRGDGIASRGPGYGMATIRVDGNDLFAVYNATKAARELALNEMRPVLIEAMTLRVGHHSTSDDSSAYRSVDEVRSRDKKDNPTLRLRKFMSQRGCWNEEKDEQWMKDSQKMVMEAFANCEKVKRAPITTMFENIFDKMEPHLQRQMKEMNEHVRQNHDHFPLSLYEQSST
;
A
#
# COMPACT_ATOMS: atom_id res chain seq x y z
N MET A 1 -43.95 -51.84 -8.82
CA MET A 1 -43.01 -50.96 -9.56
C MET A 1 -43.53 -50.76 -10.96
N ASN A 2 -44.37 -49.73 -11.13
CA ASN A 2 -45.09 -49.38 -12.36
C ASN A 2 -45.70 -47.97 -12.18
N LYS A 3 -45.69 -47.19 -13.27
CA LYS A 3 -46.66 -46.16 -13.74
C LYS A 3 -47.24 -45.06 -12.80
N ILE A 4 -46.99 -43.81 -13.21
CA ILE A 4 -47.92 -42.73 -13.66
C ILE A 4 -49.21 -42.42 -12.83
N SER A 5 -49.34 -41.13 -12.46
CA SER A 5 -50.56 -40.27 -12.24
C SER A 5 -51.52 -40.65 -11.10
N THR A 6 -52.14 -39.74 -10.32
CA THR A 6 -53.08 -38.62 -10.65
C THR A 6 -53.36 -37.73 -9.41
N GLU A 7 -53.63 -36.44 -9.65
CA GLU A 7 -54.68 -35.48 -9.14
C GLU A 7 -55.54 -35.78 -7.89
N ILE A 8 -56.26 -34.88 -7.17
CA ILE A 8 -56.48 -33.42 -6.91
C ILE A 8 -57.51 -33.36 -5.72
N SER A 9 -57.68 -32.20 -5.04
CA SER A 9 -58.88 -31.76 -4.24
C SER A 9 -58.95 -32.20 -2.75
N SER A 10 -59.30 -31.42 -1.70
CA SER A 10 -60.19 -30.24 -1.51
C SER A 10 -59.99 -29.54 -0.12
N GLY A 11 -60.05 -28.20 -0.07
CA GLY A 11 -60.88 -27.34 0.83
C GLY A 11 -60.71 -27.25 2.37
N ALA A 12 -60.02 -26.18 2.85
CA ALA A 12 -60.39 -25.09 3.83
C ALA A 12 -61.12 -25.35 5.20
N PRO A 13 -61.19 -24.39 6.19
CA PRO A 13 -60.33 -23.24 6.62
C PRO A 13 -60.17 -23.08 8.18
N MET A 14 -59.58 -21.93 8.64
CA MET A 14 -59.48 -21.30 10.01
C MET A 14 -58.06 -21.33 10.63
N ALA A 15 -57.48 -20.30 11.25
CA ALA A 15 -57.87 -18.92 11.56
C ALA A 15 -56.59 -18.06 11.79
N SER A 16 -56.77 -16.74 11.66
CA SER A 16 -55.78 -15.67 11.70
C SER A 16 -55.29 -15.27 13.11
N ALA A 17 -54.02 -14.86 13.21
CA ALA A 17 -53.57 -13.83 14.15
C ALA A 17 -52.53 -12.92 13.48
N THR A 18 -52.70 -11.63 13.71
CA THR A 18 -52.24 -10.45 12.95
C THR A 18 -50.78 -10.03 13.18
N THR A 19 -50.09 -9.58 12.12
CA THR A 19 -48.82 -8.81 12.17
C THR A 19 -49.00 -7.48 11.39
N PRO A 20 -48.33 -6.37 11.80
CA PRO A 20 -48.67 -5.01 11.35
C PRO A 20 -48.22 -4.68 9.90
N PRO A 21 -48.79 -3.63 9.27
CA PRO A 21 -48.85 -3.47 7.81
C PRO A 21 -47.52 -3.14 7.09
N GLU A 22 -46.44 -2.83 7.80
CA GLU A 22 -45.22 -2.30 7.19
C GLU A 22 -44.29 -3.36 6.57
N ARG A 23 -44.47 -4.65 6.89
CA ARG A 23 -43.58 -5.72 6.36
C ARG A 23 -44.03 -6.36 5.05
N ARG A 24 -45.25 -6.07 4.55
CA ARG A 24 -45.78 -6.76 3.36
C ARG A 24 -45.39 -6.08 2.04
N ALA A 25 -45.15 -4.77 2.04
CA ALA A 25 -44.80 -4.02 0.83
C ALA A 25 -43.35 -4.22 0.33
N LEU A 26 -42.45 -4.77 1.16
CA LEU A 26 -41.03 -4.93 0.81
C LEU A 26 -40.70 -6.27 0.14
N SER A 27 -41.60 -7.27 0.20
CA SER A 27 -41.31 -8.61 -0.36
C SER A 27 -41.76 -8.80 -1.82
N GLU A 28 -42.70 -7.99 -2.32
CA GLU A 28 -43.27 -8.17 -3.67
C GLU A 28 -42.48 -7.45 -4.79
N VAL A 29 -41.56 -6.53 -4.45
CA VAL A 29 -40.76 -5.81 -5.46
C VAL A 29 -39.55 -6.62 -5.97
N MET A 30 -39.16 -7.71 -5.28
CA MET A 30 -37.98 -8.50 -5.66
C MET A 30 -38.26 -9.74 -6.54
N HIS A 31 -39.51 -9.99 -6.97
CA HIS A 31 -39.87 -11.25 -7.65
C HIS A 31 -40.52 -11.13 -9.04
N SER A 32 -40.36 -10.02 -9.76
CA SER A 32 -40.77 -9.96 -11.18
C SER A 32 -39.64 -9.49 -12.11
N THR A 33 -38.77 -10.42 -12.51
CA THR A 33 -38.14 -10.39 -13.85
C THR A 33 -37.51 -11.75 -14.15
N LYS A 34 -38.31 -12.67 -14.69
CA LYS A 34 -37.82 -13.91 -15.31
C LYS A 34 -37.68 -13.70 -16.83
N ARG A 35 -36.46 -13.96 -17.31
CA ARG A 35 -36.01 -14.54 -18.59
C ARG A 35 -36.79 -14.22 -19.88
N SER A 36 -36.08 -13.62 -20.83
CA SER A 36 -36.12 -14.00 -22.25
C SER A 36 -34.69 -14.07 -22.80
N GLY A 37 -34.36 -15.16 -23.49
CA GLY A 37 -33.09 -15.34 -24.20
C GLY A 37 -33.17 -14.77 -25.61
N GLY A 38 -32.05 -14.23 -26.11
CA GLY A 38 -31.90 -13.74 -27.47
C GLY A 38 -30.46 -13.30 -27.75
N ASN A 39 -29.96 -13.67 -28.93
CA ASN A 39 -28.58 -13.52 -29.42
C ASN A 39 -28.00 -12.10 -29.32
N TYR A 40 -26.72 -11.98 -28.91
CA TYR A 40 -25.97 -10.73 -28.96
C TYR A 40 -25.33 -10.51 -30.35
N GLY A 41 -26.10 -9.88 -31.23
CA GLY A 41 -25.59 -9.17 -32.41
C GLY A 41 -25.77 -7.66 -32.22
N SER A 42 -24.69 -6.90 -32.44
CA SER A 42 -24.62 -5.44 -32.64
C SER A 42 -25.49 -4.54 -31.75
N LEU A 43 -24.90 -3.95 -30.70
CA LEU A 43 -25.41 -2.75 -30.03
C LEU A 43 -24.37 -1.62 -30.10
N ALA A 44 -24.09 -1.18 -31.32
CA ALA A 44 -23.57 0.15 -31.59
C ALA A 44 -24.72 0.97 -32.18
N LYS A 45 -25.63 1.48 -31.32
CA LYS A 45 -26.57 2.60 -31.53
C LYS A 45 -27.69 2.57 -30.46
N SER A 46 -27.42 3.14 -29.27
CA SER A 46 -28.41 3.84 -28.43
C SER A 46 -27.79 4.38 -27.13
N GLN A 47 -26.83 5.30 -27.22
CA GLN A 47 -26.34 6.06 -26.05
C GLN A 47 -27.28 7.24 -25.72
N SER A 48 -28.53 6.95 -25.33
CA SER A 48 -29.47 7.99 -24.87
C SER A 48 -30.38 7.55 -23.70
N GLN A 49 -29.88 6.66 -22.83
CA GLN A 49 -30.53 6.27 -21.56
C GLN A 49 -29.38 6.07 -20.54
N LEU A 50 -29.26 6.73 -19.39
CA LEU A 50 -30.17 7.54 -18.57
C LEU A 50 -29.40 8.73 -17.95
N GLN A 51 -29.73 9.96 -18.34
CA GLN A 51 -29.47 11.12 -17.48
C GLN A 51 -30.69 11.27 -16.55
N PRO A 52 -30.52 11.45 -15.22
CA PRO A 52 -31.63 11.61 -14.31
C PRO A 52 -32.45 12.86 -14.68
N LYS A 53 -33.77 12.68 -14.89
CA LYS A 53 -34.68 13.76 -15.30
C LYS A 53 -35.11 14.66 -14.14
N PHE A 54 -34.96 14.21 -12.89
CA PHE A 54 -35.41 14.92 -11.69
C PHE A 54 -34.37 14.83 -10.58
N TYR A 55 -34.32 15.86 -9.74
CA TYR A 55 -33.46 15.93 -8.56
C TYR A 55 -34.31 16.27 -7.34
N ILE A 56 -34.10 15.56 -6.25
CA ILE A 56 -34.67 15.92 -4.95
C ILE A 56 -33.65 16.80 -4.22
N CYS A 57 -34.04 18.00 -3.83
CA CYS A 57 -33.25 18.86 -2.97
C CYS A 57 -33.47 18.45 -1.51
N HIS A 58 -32.48 17.81 -0.91
CA HIS A 58 -32.52 17.37 0.48
C HIS A 58 -31.69 18.33 1.35
N LYS A 59 -32.30 18.90 2.39
CA LYS A 59 -31.59 19.75 3.35
C LYS A 59 -30.82 18.89 4.34
N VAL A 60 -29.49 18.99 4.34
CA VAL A 60 -28.60 18.14 5.14
C VAL A 60 -28.82 18.39 6.63
N GLN A 61 -29.09 17.32 7.38
CA GLN A 61 -29.21 17.30 8.84
C GLN A 61 -27.89 16.86 9.49
N SER A 62 -27.75 17.11 10.80
CA SER A 62 -26.52 16.76 11.54
C SER A 62 -26.26 15.27 11.67
N ASP A 63 -27.27 14.44 11.50
CA ASP A 63 -27.23 12.98 11.60
C ASP A 63 -27.33 12.27 10.22
N ASP A 64 -27.23 13.04 9.13
CA ASP A 64 -27.17 12.47 7.79
C ASP A 64 -25.79 11.90 7.48
N THR A 65 -25.80 10.72 6.87
CA THR A 65 -24.63 10.08 6.27
C THR A 65 -24.96 9.69 4.84
N MET A 66 -23.94 9.52 3.99
CA MET A 66 -24.13 9.09 2.61
C MET A 66 -24.89 7.76 2.51
N GLN A 67 -24.61 6.84 3.41
CA GLN A 67 -25.27 5.54 3.53
C GLN A 67 -26.75 5.71 3.88
N ARG A 68 -27.09 6.61 4.80
CA ARG A 68 -28.48 6.87 5.18
C ARG A 68 -29.28 7.52 4.06
N LEU A 69 -28.69 8.46 3.33
CA LEU A 69 -29.31 9.09 2.16
C LEU A 69 -29.51 8.08 1.02
N SER A 70 -28.50 7.23 0.77
CA SER A 70 -28.57 6.16 -0.21
C SER A 70 -29.73 5.20 0.05
N LEU A 71 -29.90 4.77 1.30
CA LEU A 71 -31.02 3.92 1.72
C LEU A 71 -32.36 4.64 1.63
N LYS A 72 -32.44 5.87 2.14
CA LYS A 72 -33.68 6.67 2.16
C LYS A 72 -34.25 6.89 0.76
N TYR A 73 -33.39 7.15 -0.22
CA TYR A 73 -33.80 7.47 -1.58
C TYR A 73 -33.65 6.31 -2.56
N SER A 74 -33.11 5.17 -2.12
CA SER A 74 -32.78 4.02 -2.98
C SER A 74 -31.90 4.40 -4.18
N ILE A 75 -30.86 5.21 -3.92
CA ILE A 75 -29.89 5.69 -4.91
C ILE A 75 -28.48 5.33 -4.47
N HIS A 76 -27.63 4.90 -5.40
CA HIS A 76 -26.25 4.54 -5.11
C HIS A 76 -25.44 5.76 -4.62
N ILE A 77 -24.61 5.60 -3.58
CA ILE A 77 -23.81 6.68 -2.98
C ILE A 77 -23.00 7.44 -4.03
N GLN A 78 -22.38 6.73 -4.98
CA GLN A 78 -21.56 7.35 -6.03
C GLN A 78 -22.38 8.26 -6.96
N GLU A 79 -23.66 7.94 -7.19
CA GLU A 79 -24.55 8.78 -8.01
C GLU A 79 -24.83 10.11 -7.30
N ILE A 80 -25.06 10.07 -5.97
CA ILE A 80 -25.24 11.26 -5.13
C ILE A 80 -23.95 12.10 -5.13
N LYS A 81 -22.79 11.45 -4.92
CA LYS A 81 -21.48 12.13 -4.93
C LYS A 81 -21.19 12.78 -6.28
N ARG A 82 -21.45 12.08 -7.39
CA ARG A 82 -21.25 12.59 -8.76
C ARG A 82 -22.07 13.84 -9.04
N VAL A 83 -23.36 13.85 -8.70
CA VAL A 83 -24.25 15.00 -8.92
C VAL A 83 -23.83 16.21 -8.10
N ASN A 84 -23.36 15.99 -6.87
CA ASN A 84 -22.99 17.05 -5.95
C ASN A 84 -21.50 17.41 -5.97
N LYS A 85 -20.70 16.78 -6.84
CA LYS A 85 -19.24 16.93 -6.96
C LYS A 85 -18.50 16.71 -5.64
N LEU A 86 -18.89 15.66 -4.92
CA LEU A 86 -18.28 15.28 -3.63
C LEU A 86 -17.22 14.20 -3.84
N TRP A 87 -16.03 14.41 -3.28
CA TRP A 87 -14.89 13.49 -3.35
C TRP A 87 -14.92 12.49 -2.20
N SER A 88 -15.35 12.93 -1.02
CA SER A 88 -15.42 12.12 0.20
C SER A 88 -16.80 12.18 0.86
N ASP A 89 -17.08 11.21 1.73
CA ASP A 89 -18.34 11.17 2.48
C ASP A 89 -18.39 12.27 3.55
N ALA A 90 -17.21 12.73 4.02
CA ALA A 90 -17.07 13.79 5.03
C ALA A 90 -17.52 15.16 4.52
N GLU A 91 -17.49 15.40 3.20
CA GLU A 91 -17.90 16.68 2.62
C GLU A 91 -19.42 16.89 2.68
N LEU A 92 -20.21 15.85 2.95
CA LEU A 92 -21.67 15.97 3.11
C LEU A 92 -22.04 16.99 4.20
N SER A 93 -21.30 17.02 5.31
CA SER A 93 -21.58 17.93 6.43
C SER A 93 -21.30 19.40 6.13
N LEU A 94 -20.58 19.68 5.04
CA LEU A 94 -20.26 21.05 4.59
C LEU A 94 -21.39 21.66 3.74
N LEU A 95 -22.28 20.82 3.20
CA LEU A 95 -23.39 21.25 2.36
C LEU A 95 -24.61 21.65 3.19
N GLU A 96 -25.29 22.72 2.77
CA GLU A 96 -26.64 23.01 3.29
C GLU A 96 -27.69 22.12 2.64
N ASN A 97 -27.54 21.84 1.34
CA ASN A 97 -28.44 21.00 0.56
C ASN A 97 -27.64 20.00 -0.29
N VAL A 98 -28.18 18.81 -0.46
CA VAL A 98 -27.66 17.75 -1.34
C VAL A 98 -28.73 17.36 -2.35
N TYR A 99 -28.35 17.26 -3.62
CA TYR A 99 -29.25 16.93 -4.73
C TYR A 99 -29.22 15.42 -5.02
N ILE A 100 -30.35 14.76 -4.88
CA ILE A 100 -30.48 13.32 -5.10
C ILE A 100 -31.06 13.06 -6.50
N PRO A 101 -30.31 12.45 -7.43
CA PRO A 101 -30.82 12.13 -8.75
C PRO A 101 -31.84 10.99 -8.69
N VAL A 102 -33.02 11.19 -9.27
CA VAL A 102 -34.07 10.16 -9.31
C VAL A 102 -34.70 10.05 -10.69
N ASN A 103 -35.11 8.85 -11.07
CA ASN A 103 -35.88 8.62 -12.30
C ASN A 103 -37.40 8.75 -12.04
N SER A 104 -38.20 8.81 -13.11
CA SER A 104 -39.65 9.00 -13.01
C SER A 104 -40.36 7.93 -12.17
N SER A 105 -39.90 6.66 -12.23
CA SER A 105 -40.47 5.55 -11.48
C SER A 105 -40.14 5.63 -9.98
N GLN A 106 -38.93 6.07 -9.64
CA GLN A 106 -38.52 6.29 -8.25
C GLN A 106 -39.25 7.48 -7.65
N LEU A 107 -39.43 8.55 -8.44
CA LEU A 107 -40.11 9.76 -7.98
C LEU A 107 -41.57 9.51 -7.59
N SER A 108 -42.30 8.66 -8.33
CA SER A 108 -43.69 8.31 -7.99
C SER A 108 -43.77 7.57 -6.66
N THR A 109 -42.89 6.59 -6.41
CA THR A 109 -42.83 5.86 -5.14
C THR A 109 -42.44 6.77 -3.98
N LEU A 110 -41.43 7.62 -4.18
CA LEU A 110 -40.93 8.53 -3.15
C LEU A 110 -41.95 9.62 -2.79
N ARG A 111 -42.79 10.09 -3.73
CA ARG A 111 -43.88 11.03 -3.45
C ARG A 111 -44.97 10.43 -2.55
N THR A 112 -45.23 9.13 -2.66
CA THR A 112 -46.18 8.44 -1.78
C THR A 112 -45.65 8.33 -0.36
N LEU A 113 -44.35 8.06 -0.20
CA LEU A 113 -43.70 7.91 1.11
C LEU A 113 -43.39 9.26 1.77
N TYR A 114 -43.07 10.28 0.96
CA TYR A 114 -42.66 11.61 1.41
C TYR A 114 -43.41 12.68 0.59
N PRO A 115 -44.61 13.10 1.01
CA PRO A 115 -45.44 14.05 0.26
C PRO A 115 -44.80 15.44 0.08
N THR A 116 -43.83 15.79 0.94
CA THR A 116 -43.20 17.11 1.02
C THR A 116 -41.83 17.20 0.33
N LEU A 117 -41.52 16.28 -0.60
CA LEU A 117 -40.24 16.30 -1.32
C LEU A 117 -40.11 17.56 -2.19
N ASN A 118 -39.01 18.29 -1.98
CA ASN A 118 -38.64 19.42 -2.81
C ASN A 118 -37.96 18.91 -4.10
N ILE A 119 -38.62 19.06 -5.24
CA ILE A 119 -38.17 18.54 -6.54
C ILE A 119 -37.69 19.70 -7.40
N VAL A 120 -36.47 19.57 -7.93
CA VAL A 120 -35.82 20.57 -8.77
C VAL A 120 -35.49 19.94 -10.13
N GLN A 121 -35.67 20.71 -11.20
CA GLN A 121 -35.20 20.34 -12.53
C GLN A 121 -33.85 21.02 -12.80
N ASN A 122 -32.82 20.23 -13.13
CA ASN A 122 -31.46 20.69 -13.44
C ASN A 122 -30.86 21.68 -12.41
N PRO A 123 -30.43 21.21 -11.23
CA PRO A 123 -29.74 22.07 -10.28
C PRO A 123 -28.41 22.57 -10.87
N SER A 124 -28.18 23.88 -10.81
CA SER A 124 -26.86 24.45 -11.15
C SER A 124 -25.87 24.11 -10.03
N PRO A 125 -24.68 23.56 -10.32
CA PRO A 125 -23.66 23.27 -9.30
C PRO A 125 -23.16 24.51 -8.54
N ALA A 126 -23.53 25.71 -8.98
CA ALA A 126 -23.10 27.00 -8.42
C ALA A 126 -23.86 27.46 -7.15
N THR A 127 -24.82 26.68 -6.64
CA THR A 127 -25.65 27.09 -5.47
C THR A 127 -25.32 26.36 -4.16
N ASN A 128 -24.27 25.55 -4.08
CA ASN A 128 -23.82 24.95 -2.82
C ASN A 128 -23.04 25.98 -1.99
N LEU A 129 -23.75 26.84 -1.28
CA LEU A 129 -23.15 27.73 -0.30
C LEU A 129 -22.65 26.90 0.89
N PRO A 130 -21.40 27.08 1.36
CA PRO A 130 -20.94 26.47 2.59
C PRO A 130 -21.79 26.99 3.76
N ARG A 131 -22.07 26.11 4.72
CA ARG A 131 -22.81 26.44 5.94
C ARG A 131 -22.14 27.65 6.64
N LYS A 132 -22.84 28.77 6.78
CA LYS A 132 -22.30 29.98 7.46
C LYS A 132 -21.88 29.64 8.89
N THR A 133 -20.58 29.52 9.14
CA THR A 133 -20.00 29.48 10.48
C THR A 133 -19.71 30.91 10.94
N SER A 134 -20.41 31.36 11.97
CA SER A 134 -20.17 32.64 12.62
C SER A 134 -18.92 32.56 13.50
N THR A 135 -17.76 32.97 12.97
CA THR A 135 -16.61 33.41 13.78
C THR A 135 -15.71 34.30 12.94
N SER A 136 -15.66 35.57 13.33
CA SER A 136 -14.75 36.62 12.88
C SER A 136 -13.39 36.53 13.59
N ALA A 137 -12.30 36.46 12.84
CA ALA A 137 -10.95 36.90 13.27
C ALA A 137 -10.08 37.08 12.00
N ILE A 138 -10.03 38.30 11.46
CA ILE A 138 -8.88 39.23 11.51
C ILE A 138 -7.68 38.70 10.70
N ALA A 139 -7.64 39.12 9.44
CA ALA A 139 -6.41 39.20 8.66
C ALA A 139 -5.72 40.54 8.99
N THR A 140 -4.43 40.50 9.30
CA THR A 140 -3.56 41.67 9.28
C THR A 140 -2.47 41.43 8.26
N ASP A 141 -2.64 42.04 7.10
CA ASP A 141 -1.55 42.42 6.19
C ASP A 141 -0.79 43.60 6.81
N GLU A 142 0.55 43.54 6.81
CA GLU A 142 1.40 44.73 6.64
C GLU A 142 2.78 44.35 6.04
N PRO A 143 3.42 45.25 5.25
CA PRO A 143 4.54 44.93 4.37
C PRO A 143 5.92 45.51 4.80
N MET A 144 6.98 44.93 4.22
CA MET A 144 8.37 45.43 4.01
C MET A 144 9.13 46.18 5.14
N SER A 145 10.35 45.72 5.46
CA SER A 145 11.58 46.46 5.10
C SER A 145 12.90 45.78 5.53
N SER A 146 13.91 46.11 4.72
CA SER A 146 15.36 45.87 4.74
C SER A 146 16.10 45.75 6.08
N ILE A 147 17.06 44.83 6.15
CA ILE A 147 18.30 44.99 6.94
C ILE A 147 19.52 44.77 6.05
N ARG A 148 20.37 45.81 6.02
CA ARG A 148 21.65 45.91 5.30
C ARG A 148 22.75 45.10 5.99
N ARG A 149 23.70 44.67 5.15
CA ARG A 149 25.03 44.17 5.49
C ARG A 149 25.86 45.22 6.24
N SER A 150 26.66 44.76 7.21
CA SER A 150 27.89 45.44 7.65
C SER A 150 29.06 44.44 7.61
N ASP A 151 30.16 44.88 7.02
CA ASP A 151 31.42 44.14 6.84
C ASP A 151 32.17 43.92 8.17
N SER A 152 32.89 42.80 8.29
CA SER A 152 34.21 42.76 8.95
C SER A 152 35.03 41.52 8.58
N SER A 153 36.18 41.80 7.96
CA SER A 153 37.52 41.19 8.09
C SER A 153 37.71 39.66 8.10
N THR A 154 38.51 39.25 7.11
CA THR A 154 39.35 38.05 6.95
C THR A 154 40.07 37.54 8.22
N SER A 155 39.86 36.25 8.53
CA SER A 155 40.88 35.37 9.10
C SER A 155 40.60 33.90 8.74
N THR A 156 41.63 33.17 8.30
CA THR A 156 41.61 31.73 7.96
C THR A 156 41.49 30.85 9.22
N PRO A 157 40.61 29.83 9.28
CA PRO A 157 40.64 28.85 10.36
C PRO A 157 41.64 27.73 10.04
N THR A 158 42.69 27.65 10.86
CA THR A 158 43.60 26.49 10.94
C THR A 158 42.89 25.25 11.48
N MET A 159 43.49 24.08 11.27
CA MET A 159 43.00 22.73 11.62
C MET A 159 42.88 22.44 13.14
N THR A 160 42.44 23.44 13.92
CA THR A 160 42.17 23.39 15.36
C THR A 160 40.69 23.67 15.65
N THR A 161 39.91 24.15 14.67
CA THR A 161 38.51 24.56 14.85
C THR A 161 37.49 23.42 14.75
N ILE A 162 37.89 22.24 14.24
CA ILE A 162 37.00 21.07 14.15
C ILE A 162 37.01 20.26 15.46
N THR A 163 38.12 20.19 16.18
CA THR A 163 38.17 19.56 17.52
C THR A 163 37.48 20.39 18.60
N SER A 164 37.54 21.73 18.51
CA SER A 164 36.80 22.61 19.44
C SER A 164 35.28 22.51 19.28
N SER A 165 34.77 22.15 18.09
CA SER A 165 33.33 21.98 17.83
C SER A 165 32.73 20.75 18.53
N TYR A 166 33.52 19.69 18.74
CA TYR A 166 33.03 18.46 19.38
C TYR A 166 33.18 18.51 20.89
N GLU A 167 34.29 19.07 21.41
CA GLU A 167 34.41 19.32 22.85
C GLU A 167 33.35 20.31 23.33
N ASP A 168 33.02 21.34 22.56
CA ASP A 168 31.96 22.29 22.90
C ASP A 168 30.54 21.66 22.82
N TYR A 169 30.35 20.66 21.96
CA TYR A 169 29.11 19.87 21.89
C TYR A 169 28.94 18.94 23.09
N PHE A 170 29.97 18.16 23.44
CA PHE A 170 29.94 17.27 24.61
C PHE A 170 29.92 18.07 25.92
N SER A 171 30.61 19.22 25.99
CA SER A 171 30.55 20.13 27.14
C SER A 171 29.15 20.70 27.36
N LYS A 172 28.38 20.96 26.29
CA LYS A 172 26.98 21.40 26.39
C LYS A 172 26.06 20.29 26.90
N ILE A 173 26.30 19.04 26.48
CA ILE A 173 25.59 17.86 26.98
C ILE A 173 25.92 17.63 28.46
N ASP A 174 27.19 17.71 28.86
CA ASP A 174 27.61 17.56 30.25
C ASP A 174 27.06 18.69 31.15
N ARG A 175 27.00 19.93 30.64
CA ARG A 175 26.31 21.04 31.33
C ARG A 175 24.82 20.75 31.50
N GLN A 176 24.14 20.25 30.47
CA GLN A 176 22.72 19.87 30.58
C GLN A 176 22.49 18.74 31.59
N ILE A 177 23.39 17.76 31.64
CA ILE A 177 23.36 16.66 32.62
C ILE A 177 23.62 17.20 34.03
N GLN A 178 24.59 18.11 34.23
CA GLN A 178 24.85 18.75 35.52
C GLN A 178 23.68 19.62 35.99
N THR A 179 23.11 20.46 35.12
CA THR A 179 21.93 21.27 35.43
C THR A 179 20.75 20.38 35.81
N SER A 180 20.53 19.27 35.09
CA SER A 180 19.48 18.31 35.42
C SER A 180 19.72 17.60 36.77
N LYS A 181 20.97 17.27 37.09
CA LYS A 181 21.35 16.70 38.39
C LYS A 181 21.19 17.69 39.55
N GLN A 182 21.52 18.97 39.33
CA GLN A 182 21.31 20.04 40.31
C GLN A 182 19.82 20.32 40.54
N SER A 183 19.00 20.31 39.48
CA SER A 183 17.54 20.42 39.61
C SER A 183 16.91 19.23 40.33
N LEU A 184 17.49 18.03 40.23
CA LEU A 184 17.07 16.86 41.00
C LEU A 184 17.48 16.96 42.47
N GLN A 185 18.68 17.48 42.77
CA GLN A 185 19.13 17.71 44.15
C GLN A 185 18.36 18.83 44.86
N SER A 186 18.00 19.91 44.17
CA SER A 186 17.12 20.95 44.75
C SER A 186 15.72 20.40 45.06
N PHE A 187 15.21 19.48 44.23
CA PHE A 187 13.95 18.79 44.47
C PHE A 187 13.98 17.86 45.69
N ASP A 188 15.10 17.17 45.95
CA ASP A 188 15.26 16.33 47.15
C ASP A 188 15.46 17.15 48.43
N VAL A 189 16.09 18.33 48.36
CA VAL A 189 16.21 19.26 49.49
C VAL A 189 14.86 19.88 49.86
N ASP A 190 14.02 20.24 48.88
CA ASP A 190 12.65 20.73 49.13
C ASP A 190 11.71 19.62 49.64
N LYS A 191 11.95 18.37 49.24
CA LYS A 191 11.26 17.17 49.76
C LYS A 191 11.69 16.81 51.18
N GLN A 192 12.91 17.14 51.59
CA GLN A 192 13.36 17.03 52.98
C GLN A 192 12.84 18.18 53.85
N ARG A 193 12.86 19.44 53.38
CA ARG A 193 12.30 20.60 54.10
C ARG A 193 10.80 20.46 54.39
N SER A 194 10.03 19.93 53.43
CA SER A 194 8.60 19.65 53.61
C SER A 194 8.33 18.49 54.58
N LYS A 195 9.23 17.50 54.68
CA LYS A 195 9.16 16.42 55.67
C LYS A 195 9.53 16.87 57.09
N THR A 196 10.46 17.82 57.25
CA THR A 196 10.81 18.37 58.58
C THR A 196 9.70 19.29 59.10
N GLN A 197 9.10 20.12 58.24
CA GLN A 197 7.93 20.95 58.63
C GLN A 197 6.69 20.12 58.98
N SER A 198 6.49 18.92 58.40
CA SER A 198 5.38 18.03 58.77
C SER A 198 5.62 17.24 60.06
N ASN A 199 6.88 17.05 60.47
CA ASN A 199 7.21 16.31 61.69
C ASN A 199 7.18 17.21 62.94
N ASP A 200 7.48 18.51 62.81
CA ASP A 200 7.38 19.47 63.92
C ASP A 200 5.92 19.84 64.28
N ILE A 201 4.95 19.55 63.41
CA ILE A 201 3.51 19.75 63.67
C ILE A 201 2.86 18.53 64.35
N ASN A 202 3.50 17.35 64.28
CA ASN A 202 2.94 16.09 64.80
C ASN A 202 3.56 15.61 66.13
N SER A 203 4.54 16.32 66.70
CA SER A 203 5.13 15.99 68.01
C SER A 203 4.67 16.89 69.16
N SER A 204 3.65 17.74 68.97
CA SER A 204 3.07 18.58 70.01
C SER A 204 1.55 18.44 70.11
N SER A 205 1.04 17.23 70.33
CA SER A 205 -0.22 17.03 71.04
C SER A 205 -0.40 15.56 71.43
N LEU A 206 -0.85 15.36 72.66
CA LEU A 206 -1.24 14.09 73.31
C LEU A 206 -0.14 13.35 74.08
N VAL A 207 0.25 13.98 75.20
CA VAL A 207 0.46 13.28 76.47
C VAL A 207 -0.79 13.49 77.35
N SER A 208 -1.23 12.41 77.99
CA SER A 208 -2.01 12.29 79.23
C SER A 208 -3.51 11.90 79.20
N ASN A 209 -3.77 10.88 80.04
CA ASN A 209 -4.98 10.52 80.79
C ASN A 209 -6.08 9.71 80.05
N ASN A 210 -6.62 8.61 80.55
CA ASN A 210 -6.64 8.06 81.92
C ASN A 210 -7.03 6.57 81.89
N ASP A 211 -6.55 5.86 82.91
CA ASP A 211 -6.97 4.51 83.30
C ASP A 211 -8.40 4.45 83.89
N ASN A 212 -8.94 3.22 83.85
CA ASN A 212 -9.87 2.57 84.76
C ASN A 212 -11.34 2.33 84.36
N ASN A 213 -11.67 1.04 84.52
CA ASN A 213 -12.88 0.43 85.05
C ASN A 213 -13.87 -0.28 84.09
N SER A 214 -13.72 -1.61 84.15
CA SER A 214 -14.73 -2.60 84.61
C SER A 214 -15.90 -3.00 83.70
N ASN A 215 -15.87 -4.31 83.43
CA ASN A 215 -16.96 -5.30 83.53
C ASN A 215 -17.93 -5.56 82.37
N SER A 216 -17.91 -6.87 82.03
CA SER A 216 -19.03 -7.81 81.81
C SER A 216 -19.83 -7.76 80.51
N ASP A 217 -19.65 -8.87 79.78
CA ASP A 217 -20.67 -9.84 79.34
C ASP A 217 -21.58 -9.59 78.12
N GLU A 218 -21.56 -10.65 77.32
CA GLU A 218 -22.67 -11.33 76.64
C GLU A 218 -23.49 -10.66 75.51
N SER A 219 -23.24 -11.22 74.32
CA SER A 219 -24.21 -11.96 73.47
C SER A 219 -25.42 -11.27 72.81
N ASN A 220 -25.57 -11.67 71.54
CA ASN A 220 -26.80 -11.97 70.80
C ASN A 220 -27.67 -10.88 70.14
N SER A 221 -27.86 -11.14 68.83
CA SER A 221 -29.14 -11.18 68.11
C SER A 221 -29.77 -9.88 67.56
N SER A 222 -29.77 -9.84 66.22
CA SER A 222 -30.94 -9.76 65.33
C SER A 222 -31.75 -8.46 65.14
N GLN A 223 -32.08 -8.26 63.85
CA GLN A 223 -33.33 -7.71 63.26
C GLN A 223 -33.51 -6.20 62.98
N ASN A 224 -33.68 -5.97 61.66
CA ASN A 224 -34.78 -5.26 60.96
C ASN A 224 -35.02 -3.73 61.09
N GLY A 225 -35.28 -3.14 59.90
CA GLY A 225 -36.04 -1.89 59.67
C GLY A 225 -35.34 -0.97 58.64
N ARG A 226 -35.70 -0.95 57.33
CA ARG A 226 -36.76 -0.12 56.67
C ARG A 226 -36.87 1.29 57.29
N THR A 227 -36.86 2.42 56.56
CA THR A 227 -37.81 2.83 55.48
C THR A 227 -37.40 4.23 54.92
N THR A 228 -37.43 4.44 53.57
CA THR A 228 -38.07 5.57 52.79
C THR A 228 -37.73 7.08 53.03
N LEU A 229 -37.84 8.09 52.14
CA LEU A 229 -38.36 8.38 50.77
C LEU A 229 -37.91 9.84 50.36
N TRP A 230 -37.79 10.13 49.05
CA TRP A 230 -38.19 11.38 48.31
C TRP A 230 -37.42 12.72 48.46
N ASN A 231 -37.38 13.69 47.51
CA ASN A 231 -37.59 13.84 46.04
C ASN A 231 -37.30 15.34 45.68
N ASN A 232 -37.03 15.65 44.39
CA ASN A 232 -37.02 16.99 43.72
C ASN A 232 -35.88 17.99 44.05
N GLY A 233 -35.31 18.80 43.15
CA GLY A 233 -35.50 19.10 41.72
C GLY A 233 -34.90 20.50 41.39
N ARG A 234 -34.10 20.61 40.31
CA ARG A 234 -33.70 21.77 39.44
C ARG A 234 -33.47 23.17 40.10
N HIS A 235 -32.37 23.92 39.91
CA HIS A 235 -31.87 24.49 38.63
C HIS A 235 -30.50 25.22 38.76
N LYS A 236 -29.67 25.16 37.69
CA LYS A 236 -28.70 26.14 37.13
C LYS A 236 -27.48 26.63 37.94
N GLY A 237 -26.29 26.41 37.37
CA GLY A 237 -25.08 27.22 37.58
C GLY A 237 -23.79 26.51 37.14
N ILE A 238 -23.18 26.94 36.03
CA ILE A 238 -21.94 26.43 35.43
C ILE A 238 -20.73 26.80 36.29
N HIS A 239 -19.76 25.89 36.53
CA HIS A 239 -18.31 26.17 36.53
C HIS A 239 -17.47 24.87 36.45
N HIS A 240 -16.29 25.02 35.83
CA HIS A 240 -15.34 24.02 35.32
C HIS A 240 -14.54 23.22 36.37
N LEU A 241 -14.25 21.96 36.00
CA LEU A 241 -13.02 21.11 36.12
C LEU A 241 -11.95 21.28 37.24
N SER A 242 -11.32 20.12 37.51
CA SER A 242 -10.06 19.80 38.24
C SER A 242 -10.17 19.71 39.77
N ASP A 243 -9.61 18.74 40.51
CA ASP A 243 -8.68 17.64 40.22
C ASP A 243 -8.78 16.57 41.33
N ASN A 244 -8.70 15.29 40.93
CA ASN A 244 -8.44 14.15 41.81
C ASN A 244 -6.92 13.91 41.85
N SER A 245 -6.23 14.28 42.93
CA SER A 245 -4.78 14.13 43.06
C SER A 245 -4.36 13.43 44.35
N VAL A 246 -4.77 12.16 44.56
CA VAL A 246 -4.25 11.36 45.70
C VAL A 246 -3.85 9.91 45.36
N PHE A 247 -4.05 9.40 44.13
CA PHE A 247 -3.67 8.01 43.79
C PHE A 247 -2.63 7.82 42.68
N VAL A 248 -1.92 8.88 42.28
CA VAL A 248 -0.84 8.80 41.28
C VAL A 248 0.47 9.30 41.89
N ASN A 249 1.13 8.52 42.74
CA ASN A 249 2.53 8.85 43.11
C ASN A 249 3.43 7.72 43.62
N ILE A 250 2.99 6.45 43.60
CA ILE A 250 3.85 5.32 43.99
C ILE A 250 4.22 4.42 42.77
N THR A 251 3.46 4.49 41.68
CA THR A 251 3.70 3.64 40.49
C THR A 251 4.60 4.28 39.43
N THR A 252 4.75 5.62 39.44
CA THR A 252 5.48 6.40 38.41
C THR A 252 6.97 6.57 38.69
N THR A 253 7.44 6.37 39.93
CA THR A 253 8.85 6.51 40.32
C THR A 253 9.66 5.27 39.92
N ASN A 254 9.10 4.07 40.12
CA ASN A 254 9.73 2.78 39.78
C ASN A 254 9.86 2.54 38.25
N THR A 255 8.98 3.14 37.45
CA THR A 255 9.03 3.06 35.98
C THR A 255 10.06 4.01 35.38
N ARG A 256 10.28 5.17 36.00
CA ARG A 256 11.21 6.20 35.51
C ARG A 256 12.67 5.84 35.78
N GLU A 257 12.98 5.26 36.94
CA GLU A 257 14.33 4.75 37.25
C GLU A 257 14.75 3.57 36.36
N LYS A 258 13.80 2.69 36.01
CA LYS A 258 14.04 1.59 35.05
C LYS A 258 14.30 2.12 33.64
N HIS A 259 13.59 3.16 33.21
CA HIS A 259 13.81 3.77 31.88
C HIS A 259 15.15 4.51 31.78
N VAL A 260 15.57 5.20 32.83
CA VAL A 260 16.88 5.89 32.86
C VAL A 260 18.04 4.90 32.92
N SER A 261 17.91 3.81 33.69
CA SER A 261 18.92 2.75 33.74
C SER A 261 19.07 2.04 32.39
N ALA A 262 17.96 1.71 31.73
CA ALA A 262 17.97 1.10 30.40
C ALA A 262 18.53 2.03 29.31
N ALA A 263 18.30 3.36 29.43
CA ALA A 263 18.89 4.34 28.51
C ALA A 263 20.41 4.46 28.71
N LEU A 264 20.90 4.45 29.97
CA LEU A 264 22.33 4.49 30.27
C LEU A 264 23.06 3.21 29.83
N GLU A 265 22.40 2.06 29.91
CA GLU A 265 22.95 0.78 29.45
C GLU A 265 23.02 0.72 27.91
N ARG A 266 22.04 1.31 27.21
CA ARG A 266 22.10 1.51 25.75
C ARG A 266 23.22 2.44 25.32
N ILE A 267 23.40 3.56 26.00
CA ILE A 267 24.47 4.52 25.68
C ILE A 267 25.86 3.92 25.95
N ARG A 268 26.02 3.11 27.00
CA ARG A 268 27.27 2.38 27.24
C ARG A 268 27.53 1.35 26.14
N LYS A 269 26.51 0.59 25.74
CA LYS A 269 26.62 -0.39 24.67
C LYS A 269 26.94 0.25 23.31
N GLU A 270 26.31 1.39 22.99
CA GLU A 270 26.61 2.15 21.77
C GLU A 270 28.04 2.68 21.76
N ARG A 271 28.59 3.03 22.93
CA ARG A 271 29.99 3.45 23.06
C ARG A 271 30.97 2.28 22.88
N ASP A 272 30.68 1.15 23.49
CA ASP A 272 31.51 -0.06 23.39
C ASP A 272 31.48 -0.65 21.96
N ASP A 273 30.31 -0.65 21.30
CA ASP A 273 30.13 -1.07 19.90
C ASP A 273 30.89 -0.11 18.94
N PHE A 274 30.98 1.18 19.27
CA PHE A 274 31.73 2.17 18.49
C PHE A 274 33.26 1.99 18.61
N ASP A 275 33.75 1.68 19.82
CA ASP A 275 35.17 1.37 20.06
C ASP A 275 35.59 0.03 19.41
N GLU A 276 34.69 -0.96 19.36
CA GLU A 276 34.91 -2.22 18.62
C GLU A 276 34.89 -2.01 17.09
N PHE A 277 34.04 -1.11 16.59
CA PHE A 277 33.99 -0.75 15.17
C PHE A 277 35.29 -0.06 14.70
N ASN A 278 35.81 0.89 15.48
CA ASN A 278 37.05 1.60 15.13
C ASN A 278 38.29 0.70 15.16
N SER A 279 38.37 -0.22 16.12
CA SER A 279 39.50 -1.16 16.23
C SER A 279 39.51 -2.19 15.08
N ARG A 280 38.34 -2.65 14.61
CA ARG A 280 38.24 -3.54 13.43
C ARG A 280 38.45 -2.81 12.10
N ALA A 281 38.00 -1.56 11.97
CA ALA A 281 38.20 -0.74 10.77
C ALA A 281 39.69 -0.43 10.52
N LEU A 282 40.44 -0.10 11.59
CA LEU A 282 41.89 0.13 11.52
C LEU A 282 42.67 -1.15 11.15
N TYR A 283 42.30 -2.30 11.70
CA TYR A 283 42.94 -3.59 11.35
C TYR A 283 42.62 -4.04 9.91
N GLY A 284 41.41 -3.78 9.42
CA GLY A 284 41.00 -4.06 8.05
C GLY A 284 41.72 -3.19 7.01
N LEU A 285 41.94 -1.91 7.33
CA LEU A 285 42.64 -0.96 6.46
C LEU A 285 44.12 -1.33 6.29
N CYS A 286 44.81 -1.70 7.39
CA CYS A 286 46.20 -2.13 7.35
C CYS A 286 46.40 -3.42 6.53
N ARG A 287 45.45 -4.37 6.58
CA ARG A 287 45.50 -5.61 5.81
C ARG A 287 45.20 -5.41 4.32
N SER A 288 44.33 -4.46 3.98
CA SER A 288 44.00 -4.08 2.60
C SER A 288 45.18 -3.37 1.91
N LEU A 289 45.83 -2.44 2.60
CA LEU A 289 47.02 -1.74 2.12
C LEU A 289 48.20 -2.69 1.89
N SER A 290 48.41 -3.66 2.79
CA SER A 290 49.47 -4.66 2.63
C SER A 290 49.25 -5.60 1.44
N ASN A 291 47.99 -5.85 1.04
CA ASN A 291 47.64 -6.68 -0.12
C ASN A 291 47.67 -5.92 -1.46
N GLN A 292 47.43 -4.60 -1.47
CA GLN A 292 47.51 -3.79 -2.69
C GLN A 292 48.95 -3.52 -3.15
N ILE A 293 49.90 -3.46 -2.20
CA ILE A 293 51.33 -3.27 -2.53
C ILE A 293 51.93 -4.53 -3.20
N GLY A 294 51.37 -5.71 -2.95
CA GLY A 294 51.86 -6.98 -3.51
C GLY A 294 51.41 -7.32 -4.95
N LYS A 295 50.48 -6.58 -5.55
CA LYS A 295 49.86 -6.95 -6.86
C LYS A 295 50.11 -5.97 -8.00
N ARG A 296 51.01 -4.98 -7.83
CA ARG A 296 51.41 -4.04 -8.88
C ARG A 296 52.79 -4.38 -9.46
N CYS A 297 52.92 -5.58 -10.01
CA CYS A 297 53.98 -5.95 -10.95
C CYS A 297 53.39 -6.96 -11.95
N GLN A 298 53.59 -6.71 -13.25
CA GLN A 298 53.04 -7.41 -14.43
C GLN A 298 51.61 -6.96 -14.79
N SER A 299 51.23 -6.57 -16.02
CA SER A 299 51.84 -6.63 -17.34
C SER A 299 51.14 -5.61 -18.28
N SER A 300 51.85 -5.16 -19.30
CA SER A 300 51.48 -4.15 -20.30
C SER A 300 50.83 -4.72 -21.58
N ALA A 301 50.08 -3.84 -22.29
CA ALA A 301 49.66 -3.86 -23.71
C ALA A 301 48.56 -4.89 -24.10
N THR A 302 47.56 -4.59 -24.94
CA THR A 302 47.54 -3.87 -26.22
C THR A 302 46.14 -3.32 -26.57
N THR A 303 46.06 -2.28 -27.40
CA THR A 303 44.86 -1.49 -27.77
C THR A 303 44.49 -1.66 -29.25
N THR A 304 43.18 -1.74 -29.56
CA THR A 304 42.51 -1.24 -30.79
C THR A 304 41.00 -1.21 -30.51
N GLY A 305 40.14 -0.23 -30.80
CA GLY A 305 40.22 1.11 -31.37
C GLY A 305 38.77 1.58 -31.59
N ALA A 306 38.39 2.79 -31.16
CA ALA A 306 37.24 3.52 -31.67
C ALA A 306 37.33 5.01 -31.26
N SER A 307 37.16 5.85 -32.27
CA SER A 307 37.20 7.32 -32.37
C SER A 307 36.73 8.13 -31.16
N ASN A 308 37.65 8.90 -30.57
CA ASN A 308 37.35 10.07 -29.75
C ASN A 308 37.70 11.35 -30.51
N VAL A 309 36.75 12.27 -30.59
CA VAL A 309 36.99 13.66 -30.97
C VAL A 309 37.84 14.29 -29.85
N ALA A 310 39.11 14.54 -30.15
CA ALA A 310 40.06 15.11 -29.21
C ALA A 310 39.78 16.62 -29.03
N PHE A 311 39.37 17.00 -27.82
CA PHE A 311 39.63 18.36 -27.34
C PHE A 311 41.03 18.36 -26.73
N GLU A 312 42.01 18.82 -27.51
CA GLU A 312 43.34 19.13 -27.00
C GLU A 312 43.27 20.41 -26.18
N GLY A 313 43.33 20.25 -24.86
CA GLY A 313 43.53 21.30 -23.89
C GLY A 313 44.17 20.67 -22.67
N ASN A 314 45.29 21.25 -22.23
CA ASN A 314 46.17 20.75 -21.17
C ASN A 314 45.44 20.72 -19.81
N ALA A 315 44.51 19.77 -19.62
CA ALA A 315 43.74 19.64 -18.39
C ALA A 315 44.54 18.83 -17.38
N SER A 316 45.11 19.51 -16.39
CA SER A 316 45.64 18.87 -15.18
C SER A 316 44.52 18.04 -14.53
N LYS A 317 44.60 16.71 -14.64
CA LYS A 317 43.68 15.79 -13.96
C LYS A 317 43.93 15.88 -12.45
N MET A 318 43.11 16.62 -11.73
CA MET A 318 43.10 16.56 -10.27
C MET A 318 42.21 15.41 -9.83
N SER A 319 42.78 14.43 -9.10
CA SER A 319 41.99 13.41 -8.41
C SER A 319 41.44 14.05 -7.13
N PHE A 320 40.18 14.49 -7.14
CA PHE A 320 39.53 14.92 -5.89
C PHE A 320 39.35 13.68 -5.00
N MET A 321 39.88 13.77 -3.77
CA MET A 321 40.05 12.82 -2.66
C MET A 321 39.52 11.36 -2.71
N SER A 322 38.45 11.03 -3.44
CA SER A 322 37.88 9.68 -3.52
C SER A 322 38.13 8.92 -4.83
N GLY A 323 38.71 9.55 -5.86
CA GLY A 323 39.02 8.89 -7.15
C GLY A 323 37.80 8.46 -7.99
N HIS A 324 36.59 8.56 -7.46
CA HIS A 324 35.34 8.28 -8.19
C HIS A 324 34.97 9.39 -9.17
N ILE A 325 35.36 10.64 -8.90
CA ILE A 325 35.13 11.77 -9.79
C ILE A 325 36.27 11.84 -10.81
N LYS A 326 35.99 11.40 -12.04
CA LYS A 326 36.95 11.41 -13.18
C LYS A 326 36.88 12.69 -14.04
N GLY A 327 36.22 13.74 -13.54
CA GLY A 327 35.97 14.97 -14.29
C GLY A 327 37.25 15.79 -14.53
N ALA A 328 37.35 16.41 -15.70
CA ALA A 328 38.37 17.41 -15.98
C ALA A 328 38.05 18.73 -15.26
N ILE A 329 39.08 19.43 -14.78
CA ILE A 329 38.90 20.81 -14.30
C ILE A 329 38.53 21.69 -15.50
N THR A 330 37.48 22.48 -15.36
CA THR A 330 37.08 23.50 -16.32
C THR A 330 37.02 24.86 -15.64
N ASN A 331 37.42 25.90 -16.36
CA ASN A 331 37.23 27.30 -15.97
C ASN A 331 35.95 27.91 -16.58
N LYS A 332 35.16 27.10 -17.31
CA LYS A 332 33.87 27.51 -17.87
C LYS A 332 32.75 27.22 -16.86
N LEU A 333 31.95 28.24 -16.56
CA LEU A 333 30.75 28.11 -15.74
C LEU A 333 29.62 27.58 -16.62
N GLU A 334 29.45 26.26 -16.66
CA GLU A 334 28.45 25.59 -17.47
C GLU A 334 27.65 24.60 -16.61
N PHE A 335 26.32 24.69 -16.67
CA PHE A 335 25.44 23.72 -16.05
C PHE A 335 25.16 22.57 -17.03
N ILE A 336 25.21 21.33 -16.54
CA ILE A 336 24.67 20.18 -17.28
C ILE A 336 23.14 20.29 -17.22
N ARG A 337 22.52 20.38 -18.39
CA ARG A 337 21.08 20.60 -18.52
C ARG A 337 20.38 19.37 -19.09
N PRO A 338 19.28 18.88 -18.49
CA PRO A 338 18.56 17.70 -18.99
C PRO A 338 18.05 17.85 -20.42
N GLU A 339 17.66 19.06 -20.85
CA GLU A 339 17.19 19.32 -22.21
C GLU A 339 18.25 19.10 -23.30
N ASN A 340 19.53 19.09 -22.93
CA ASN A 340 20.64 18.85 -23.84
C ASN A 340 21.10 17.37 -23.83
N ALA A 341 20.56 16.55 -22.94
CA ALA A 341 20.91 15.14 -22.85
C ALA A 341 20.16 14.34 -23.93
N THR A 342 20.85 13.40 -24.57
CA THR A 342 20.21 12.46 -25.49
C THR A 342 19.28 11.53 -24.70
N PRO A 343 17.99 11.43 -25.05
CA PRO A 343 17.08 10.51 -24.39
C PRO A 343 17.53 9.05 -24.51
N ILE A 344 17.27 8.25 -23.49
CA ILE A 344 17.57 6.82 -23.49
C ILE A 344 16.63 6.14 -24.51
N PRO A 345 17.18 5.45 -25.52
CA PRO A 345 16.38 4.80 -26.56
C PRO A 345 15.60 3.61 -25.99
N ILE A 346 14.49 3.27 -26.66
CA ILE A 346 13.65 2.14 -26.31
C ILE A 346 14.08 0.93 -27.14
N TYR A 347 14.63 -0.09 -26.49
CA TYR A 347 15.01 -1.35 -27.13
C TYR A 347 13.76 -2.15 -27.52
N GLN A 348 13.70 -2.57 -28.79
CA GLN A 348 12.59 -3.30 -29.41
C GLN A 348 13.16 -4.37 -30.35
N VAL A 349 12.53 -5.54 -30.38
CA VAL A 349 12.82 -6.69 -31.24
C VAL A 349 11.65 -6.94 -32.19
N LEU A 350 10.43 -7.07 -31.64
CA LEU A 350 9.16 -7.22 -32.38
C LEU A 350 8.47 -5.86 -32.54
N ASP A 351 8.16 -5.51 -33.78
CA ASP A 351 7.28 -4.39 -34.07
C ASP A 351 5.80 -4.70 -33.83
N SER A 352 4.93 -3.70 -34.03
CA SER A 352 3.46 -3.82 -33.84
C SER A 352 2.79 -4.85 -34.75
N ASP A 353 3.45 -5.26 -35.84
CA ASP A 353 2.97 -6.27 -36.77
C ASP A 353 3.54 -7.67 -36.49
N GLY A 354 4.28 -7.79 -35.39
CA GLY A 354 4.88 -9.06 -34.96
C GLY A 354 6.05 -9.46 -35.84
N VAL A 355 6.72 -8.51 -36.50
CA VAL A 355 7.89 -8.78 -37.33
C VAL A 355 9.16 -8.45 -36.55
N ILE A 356 10.16 -9.34 -36.62
CA ILE A 356 11.47 -9.12 -36.03
C ILE A 356 12.26 -8.17 -36.92
N LYS A 357 12.63 -7.00 -36.38
CA LYS A 357 13.40 -5.98 -37.13
C LYS A 357 14.86 -6.37 -37.36
N ASP A 358 15.49 -6.96 -36.35
CA ASP A 358 16.88 -7.43 -36.40
C ASP A 358 16.95 -8.89 -35.92
N GLN A 359 17.29 -9.79 -36.85
CA GLN A 359 17.35 -11.23 -36.59
C GLN A 359 18.47 -11.60 -35.59
N ASN A 360 19.49 -10.75 -35.40
CA ASN A 360 20.53 -10.99 -34.40
C ASN A 360 19.99 -10.92 -32.96
N HIS A 361 18.83 -10.28 -32.78
CA HIS A 361 18.15 -10.15 -31.50
C HIS A 361 16.95 -11.10 -31.36
N ALA A 362 16.71 -11.98 -32.33
CA ALA A 362 15.67 -12.99 -32.24
C ALA A 362 15.99 -14.00 -31.12
N PRO A 363 15.16 -14.13 -30.08
CA PRO A 363 15.37 -15.16 -29.07
C PRO A 363 15.11 -16.55 -29.65
N ASP A 364 15.97 -17.50 -29.28
CA ASP A 364 15.84 -18.90 -29.68
C ASP A 364 14.80 -19.62 -28.81
N PHE A 365 13.53 -19.44 -29.17
CA PHE A 365 12.42 -20.15 -28.54
C PHE A 365 11.90 -21.27 -29.44
N THR A 366 11.60 -22.41 -28.83
CA THR A 366 10.78 -23.44 -29.44
C THR A 366 9.33 -22.96 -29.56
N ASP A 367 8.59 -23.56 -30.48
CA ASP A 367 7.18 -23.23 -30.69
C ASP A 367 6.34 -23.52 -29.43
N GLU A 368 6.67 -24.57 -28.68
CA GLU A 368 5.99 -24.91 -27.42
C GLU A 368 6.20 -23.84 -26.35
N HIS A 369 7.42 -23.29 -26.24
CA HIS A 369 7.70 -22.21 -25.30
C HIS A 369 6.97 -20.92 -25.67
N LEU A 370 6.92 -20.56 -26.96
CA LEU A 370 6.15 -19.41 -27.44
C LEU A 370 4.67 -19.58 -27.13
N VAL A 371 4.11 -20.75 -27.45
CA VAL A 371 2.71 -21.08 -27.17
C VAL A 371 2.41 -21.04 -25.68
N LYS A 372 3.30 -21.56 -24.83
CA LYS A 372 3.14 -21.45 -23.37
C LYS A 372 3.05 -20.00 -22.93
N MET A 373 3.99 -19.15 -23.35
CA MET A 373 3.99 -17.72 -22.96
C MET A 373 2.74 -17.00 -23.44
N TYR A 374 2.29 -17.26 -24.66
CA TYR A 374 1.04 -16.71 -25.20
C TYR A 374 -0.18 -17.17 -24.39
N LYS A 375 -0.25 -18.47 -24.06
CA LYS A 375 -1.30 -19.06 -23.23
C LYS A 375 -1.32 -18.45 -21.83
N ASP A 376 -0.17 -18.24 -21.19
CA ASP A 376 -0.09 -17.62 -19.87
C ASP A 376 -0.58 -16.17 -19.88
N MET A 377 -0.19 -15.38 -20.90
CA MET A 377 -0.67 -13.99 -21.04
C MET A 377 -2.20 -13.92 -21.25
N THR A 378 -2.74 -14.79 -22.10
CA THR A 378 -4.18 -14.79 -22.40
C THR A 378 -5.00 -15.40 -21.27
N LEU A 379 -4.49 -16.40 -20.56
CA LEU A 379 -5.12 -16.95 -19.36
C LEU A 379 -5.21 -15.92 -18.23
N LEU A 380 -4.16 -15.11 -18.04
CA LEU A 380 -4.17 -13.97 -17.12
C LEU A 380 -5.29 -12.99 -17.49
N ASN A 381 -5.45 -12.67 -18.77
CA ASN A 381 -6.52 -11.78 -19.24
C ASN A 381 -7.92 -12.35 -19.01
N VAL A 382 -8.11 -13.66 -19.17
CA VAL A 382 -9.38 -14.32 -18.87
C VAL A 382 -9.68 -14.29 -17.37
N LEU A 383 -8.67 -14.60 -16.54
CA LEU A 383 -8.76 -14.52 -15.08
C LEU A 383 -9.15 -13.10 -14.64
N ASP A 384 -8.49 -12.09 -15.18
CA ASP A 384 -8.73 -10.69 -14.86
C ASP A 384 -10.15 -10.24 -15.18
N ARG A 385 -10.68 -10.62 -16.34
CA ARG A 385 -12.06 -10.28 -16.72
C ARG A 385 -13.06 -10.89 -15.75
N ILE A 386 -12.89 -12.16 -15.40
CA ILE A 386 -13.82 -12.87 -14.51
C ILE A 386 -13.75 -12.30 -13.09
N LEU A 387 -12.55 -12.07 -12.54
CA LEU A 387 -12.40 -11.54 -11.18
C LEU A 387 -12.80 -10.07 -11.09
N TYR A 388 -12.52 -9.25 -12.10
CA TYR A 388 -13.01 -7.88 -12.17
C TYR A 388 -14.55 -7.82 -12.11
N GLU A 389 -15.24 -8.61 -12.94
CA GLU A 389 -16.71 -8.67 -12.91
C GLU A 389 -17.25 -9.26 -11.60
N SER A 390 -16.54 -10.23 -11.00
CA SER A 390 -16.92 -10.77 -9.69
C SER A 390 -16.90 -9.69 -8.60
N GLN A 391 -15.95 -8.76 -8.69
CA GLN A 391 -15.86 -7.62 -7.78
C GLN A 391 -17.02 -6.64 -8.03
N ARG A 392 -17.40 -6.38 -9.29
CA ARG A 392 -18.57 -5.55 -9.63
C ARG A 392 -19.89 -6.13 -9.09
N GLN A 393 -19.96 -7.45 -8.91
CA GLN A 393 -21.08 -8.15 -8.26
C GLN A 393 -20.99 -8.20 -6.73
N GLY A 394 -19.90 -7.68 -6.13
CA GLY A 394 -19.67 -7.73 -4.69
C GLY A 394 -19.26 -9.09 -4.13
N ARG A 395 -18.85 -10.04 -5.00
CA ARG A 395 -18.41 -11.39 -4.57
C ARG A 395 -17.03 -11.35 -3.92
N ILE A 396 -16.15 -10.49 -4.42
CA ILE A 396 -14.86 -10.15 -3.81
C ILE A 396 -14.82 -8.65 -3.53
N SER A 397 -13.98 -8.22 -2.58
CA SER A 397 -13.96 -6.83 -2.12
C SER A 397 -13.21 -5.87 -3.04
N PHE A 398 -12.16 -6.34 -3.70
CA PHE A 398 -11.23 -5.53 -4.48
C PHE A 398 -10.59 -6.34 -5.60
N TYR A 399 -10.19 -5.68 -6.70
CA TYR A 399 -9.39 -6.32 -7.75
C TYR A 399 -8.58 -5.30 -8.56
N MET A 400 -7.48 -5.75 -9.16
CA MET A 400 -6.63 -4.99 -10.08
C MET A 400 -6.28 -5.88 -11.28
N THR A 401 -6.52 -5.38 -12.49
CA THR A 401 -6.24 -6.12 -13.73
C THR A 401 -4.81 -5.90 -14.22
N ASN A 402 -4.35 -6.69 -15.17
CA ASN A 402 -2.98 -6.68 -15.70
C ASN A 402 -2.94 -6.27 -17.18
N PHE A 403 -4.04 -5.74 -17.72
CA PHE A 403 -4.19 -5.43 -19.13
C PHE A 403 -3.13 -4.44 -19.64
N GLY A 404 -2.37 -4.86 -20.65
CA GLY A 404 -1.30 -4.11 -21.28
C GLY A 404 0.10 -4.45 -20.74
N GLU A 405 0.19 -5.10 -19.58
CA GLU A 405 1.46 -5.35 -18.88
C GLU A 405 1.88 -6.84 -18.93
N GLU A 406 1.13 -7.69 -19.63
CA GLU A 406 1.30 -9.14 -19.67
C GLU A 406 2.68 -9.55 -20.18
N ALA A 407 3.17 -8.93 -21.26
CA ALA A 407 4.51 -9.19 -21.79
C ALA A 407 5.61 -8.80 -20.80
N THR A 408 5.44 -7.72 -20.03
CA THR A 408 6.40 -7.33 -19.01
C THR A 408 6.53 -8.42 -17.94
N HIS A 409 5.42 -9.07 -17.56
CA HIS A 409 5.41 -10.11 -16.54
C HIS A 409 5.94 -11.45 -17.07
N ILE A 410 5.34 -11.95 -18.15
CA ILE A 410 5.67 -13.28 -18.69
C ILE A 410 7.09 -13.27 -19.29
N GLY A 411 7.44 -12.23 -20.07
CA GLY A 411 8.74 -12.12 -20.73
C GLY A 411 9.90 -12.02 -19.72
N SER A 412 9.73 -11.24 -18.66
CA SER A 412 10.76 -11.14 -17.62
C SER A 412 10.84 -12.42 -16.79
N ALA A 413 9.70 -13.00 -16.37
CA ALA A 413 9.69 -14.25 -15.62
C ALA A 413 10.35 -15.42 -16.38
N ALA A 414 10.16 -15.49 -17.70
CA ALA A 414 10.78 -16.48 -18.58
C ALA A 414 12.31 -16.40 -18.64
N ALA A 415 12.88 -15.22 -18.41
CA ALA A 415 14.32 -14.99 -18.42
C ALA A 415 15.01 -15.28 -17.08
N LEU A 416 14.24 -15.52 -16.02
CA LEU A 416 14.75 -15.74 -14.66
C LEU A 416 14.91 -17.23 -14.35
N ASN A 417 15.81 -17.53 -13.40
CA ASN A 417 15.79 -18.83 -12.75
C ASN A 417 14.52 -18.91 -11.86
N PRO A 418 13.81 -20.04 -11.82
CA PRO A 418 12.64 -20.22 -10.94
C PRO A 418 12.92 -19.98 -9.44
N LYS A 419 14.18 -20.04 -9.02
CA LYS A 419 14.64 -19.77 -7.64
C LYS A 419 15.16 -18.35 -7.43
N ASP A 420 15.25 -17.52 -8.47
CA ASP A 420 15.49 -16.09 -8.26
C ASP A 420 14.28 -15.49 -7.53
N LEU A 421 14.58 -14.78 -6.44
CA LEU A 421 13.55 -14.25 -5.55
C LEU A 421 12.89 -13.03 -6.18
N VAL A 422 11.55 -13.00 -6.17
CA VAL A 422 10.77 -11.91 -6.74
C VAL A 422 10.10 -11.11 -5.63
N TYR A 423 10.28 -9.80 -5.69
CA TYR A 423 9.48 -8.82 -4.98
C TYR A 423 8.60 -8.09 -6.01
N GLY A 424 7.29 -8.14 -5.80
CA GLY A 424 6.30 -7.43 -6.63
C GLY A 424 5.74 -6.20 -5.93
N GLN A 425 4.90 -5.45 -6.65
CA GLN A 425 4.15 -4.31 -6.15
C GLN A 425 2.67 -4.65 -5.94
N TYR A 426 2.00 -5.18 -6.97
CA TYR A 426 0.60 -5.66 -6.95
C TYR A 426 0.08 -6.06 -8.35
N ARG A 427 0.87 -5.84 -9.41
CA ARG A 427 0.47 -6.15 -10.80
C ARG A 427 1.25 -7.31 -11.37
N GLU A 428 2.01 -8.04 -10.56
CA GLU A 428 2.92 -9.09 -11.03
C GLU A 428 2.25 -10.48 -11.09
N ALA A 429 0.92 -10.55 -11.19
CA ALA A 429 0.20 -11.83 -11.25
C ALA A 429 0.65 -12.70 -12.44
N GLY A 430 1.08 -12.08 -13.54
CA GLY A 430 1.65 -12.80 -14.68
C GLY A 430 2.97 -13.53 -14.38
N VAL A 431 3.78 -13.04 -13.43
CA VAL A 431 5.01 -13.72 -12.99
C VAL A 431 4.66 -15.00 -12.25
N LEU A 432 3.67 -14.94 -11.35
CA LEU A 432 3.14 -16.11 -10.63
C LEU A 432 2.51 -17.12 -11.59
N MET A 433 1.68 -16.65 -12.54
CA MET A 433 1.06 -17.48 -13.57
C MET A 433 2.13 -18.27 -14.34
N TYR A 434 3.17 -17.57 -14.83
CA TYR A 434 4.25 -18.19 -15.58
C TYR A 434 5.02 -19.24 -14.75
N ARG A 435 5.25 -18.96 -13.46
CA ARG A 435 5.92 -19.85 -12.50
C ARG A 435 5.04 -21.02 -12.02
N GLY A 436 3.79 -21.10 -12.46
CA GLY A 436 2.91 -22.24 -12.18
C GLY A 436 2.00 -22.07 -10.96
N PHE A 437 1.74 -20.83 -10.53
CA PHE A 437 0.72 -20.56 -9.52
C PHE A 437 -0.66 -20.93 -10.06
N LYS A 438 -1.41 -21.73 -9.30
CA LYS A 438 -2.65 -22.34 -9.79
C LYS A 438 -3.79 -21.32 -9.76
N LEU A 439 -4.74 -21.47 -10.68
CA LEU A 439 -5.96 -20.64 -10.73
C LEU A 439 -6.71 -20.63 -9.38
N ASN A 440 -6.82 -21.79 -8.73
CA ASN A 440 -7.44 -21.87 -7.41
C ASN A 440 -6.72 -21.01 -6.37
N GLU A 441 -5.39 -20.91 -6.42
CA GLU A 441 -4.62 -20.13 -5.44
C GLU A 441 -4.85 -18.62 -5.63
N PHE A 442 -4.91 -18.14 -6.88
CA PHE A 442 -5.29 -16.76 -7.18
C PHE A 442 -6.70 -16.45 -6.63
N ILE A 443 -7.66 -17.31 -6.95
CA ILE A 443 -9.06 -17.07 -6.61
C ILE A 443 -9.30 -17.23 -5.11
N ASP A 444 -8.74 -18.26 -4.47
CA ASP A 444 -8.84 -18.48 -3.02
C ASP A 444 -8.32 -17.27 -2.24
N GLN A 445 -7.20 -16.67 -2.66
CA GLN A 445 -6.66 -15.44 -2.08
C GLN A 445 -7.64 -14.26 -2.23
N CYS A 446 -8.26 -14.08 -3.40
CA CYS A 446 -9.23 -13.01 -3.63
C CYS A 446 -10.52 -13.18 -2.82
N PHE A 447 -10.98 -14.42 -2.59
CA PHE A 447 -12.12 -14.70 -1.72
C PHE A 447 -11.79 -14.61 -0.23
N GLY A 448 -10.50 -14.65 0.12
CA GLY A 448 -10.04 -14.74 1.50
C GLY A 448 -10.55 -16.00 2.20
N ASN A 449 -10.63 -17.11 1.46
CA ASN A 449 -11.16 -18.37 1.99
C ASN A 449 -10.07 -19.18 2.74
N ALA A 450 -10.47 -20.30 3.36
CA ALA A 450 -9.59 -21.11 4.21
C ALA A 450 -8.42 -21.77 3.47
N ARG A 451 -8.51 -21.94 2.15
CA ARG A 451 -7.44 -22.51 1.31
C ARG A 451 -6.39 -21.49 0.90
N ALA A 452 -6.67 -20.19 1.05
CA ALA A 452 -5.69 -19.15 0.76
C ALA A 452 -4.49 -19.27 1.70
N SER A 453 -3.27 -19.12 1.18
CA SER A 453 -2.04 -19.15 1.98
C SER A 453 -2.02 -18.07 3.08
N CYS A 454 -2.62 -16.91 2.81
CA CYS A 454 -2.77 -15.82 3.78
C CYS A 454 -3.97 -15.96 4.71
N LYS A 455 -4.77 -17.04 4.57
CA LYS A 455 -6.00 -17.31 5.32
C LYS A 455 -6.98 -16.13 5.40
N GLY A 456 -7.04 -15.30 4.35
CA GLY A 456 -7.93 -14.14 4.25
C GLY A 456 -7.53 -12.91 5.07
N ILE A 457 -6.28 -12.85 5.58
CA ILE A 457 -5.78 -11.71 6.37
C ILE A 457 -5.49 -10.48 5.49
N GLN A 458 -5.12 -10.69 4.23
CA GLN A 458 -4.75 -9.63 3.29
C GLN A 458 -5.86 -9.27 2.31
N MET A 459 -5.78 -8.05 1.76
CA MET A 459 -6.63 -7.59 0.67
C MET A 459 -6.47 -8.50 -0.56
N PRO A 460 -7.51 -8.68 -1.39
CA PRO A 460 -7.37 -9.36 -2.68
C PRO A 460 -6.21 -8.81 -3.52
N VAL A 461 -5.60 -9.66 -4.34
CA VAL A 461 -4.44 -9.36 -5.20
C VAL A 461 -3.10 -9.26 -4.44
N HIS A 462 -3.11 -9.40 -3.12
CA HIS A 462 -1.88 -9.51 -2.32
C HIS A 462 -1.35 -10.95 -2.30
N TYR A 463 -0.92 -11.43 -3.47
CA TYR A 463 -0.42 -12.79 -3.65
C TYR A 463 0.97 -12.98 -3.04
N GLY A 464 1.31 -14.22 -2.72
CA GLY A 464 2.62 -14.63 -2.20
C GLY A 464 2.78 -16.14 -2.28
N SER A 465 4.00 -16.61 -2.56
CA SER A 465 4.32 -18.03 -2.64
C SER A 465 5.79 -18.29 -2.34
N THR A 466 6.06 -18.97 -1.23
CA THR A 466 7.42 -19.41 -0.88
C THR A 466 7.96 -20.42 -1.89
N ASP A 467 7.12 -21.36 -2.36
CA ASP A 467 7.51 -22.41 -3.31
C ASP A 467 7.97 -21.84 -4.65
N LEU A 468 7.30 -20.78 -5.09
CA LEU A 468 7.59 -20.07 -6.35
C LEU A 468 8.57 -18.90 -6.17
N SER A 469 9.20 -18.77 -5.00
CA SER A 469 10.15 -17.71 -4.69
C SER A 469 9.58 -16.30 -4.99
N PHE A 470 8.32 -16.09 -4.60
CA PHE A 470 7.61 -14.82 -4.77
C PHE A 470 7.19 -14.29 -3.40
N VAL A 471 7.82 -13.19 -2.97
CA VAL A 471 7.54 -12.57 -1.68
C VAL A 471 6.15 -11.97 -1.68
N THR A 472 5.44 -12.19 -0.58
CA THR A 472 4.07 -11.71 -0.40
C THR A 472 3.98 -10.19 -0.59
N ILE A 473 3.02 -9.76 -1.42
CA ILE A 473 2.74 -8.35 -1.67
C ILE A 473 2.24 -7.63 -0.42
N SER A 474 2.64 -6.36 -0.29
CA SER A 474 2.09 -5.38 0.65
C SER A 474 1.60 -4.13 -0.12
N SER A 475 0.64 -3.40 0.44
CA SER A 475 0.05 -2.22 -0.22
C SER A 475 1.02 -1.03 -0.28
N THR A 476 1.88 -0.89 0.73
CA THR A 476 2.76 0.26 0.90
C THR A 476 3.82 0.30 -0.21
N LEU A 477 3.72 1.31 -1.07
CA LEU A 477 4.56 1.47 -2.25
C LEU A 477 6.05 1.53 -1.90
N ALA A 478 6.87 0.98 -2.80
CA ALA A 478 8.33 0.97 -2.77
C ALA A 478 9.00 0.29 -1.56
N THR A 479 8.28 -0.05 -0.49
CA THR A 479 8.85 -0.72 0.70
C THR A 479 9.55 -2.04 0.36
N GLN A 480 9.10 -2.73 -0.70
CA GLN A 480 9.71 -3.95 -1.19
C GLN A 480 11.09 -3.73 -1.83
N MET A 481 11.40 -2.51 -2.29
CA MET A 481 12.65 -2.20 -2.99
C MET A 481 13.88 -2.34 -2.07
N PRO A 482 13.98 -1.67 -0.91
CA PRO A 482 15.11 -1.87 -0.01
C PRO A 482 15.14 -3.28 0.60
N GLN A 483 13.97 -3.92 0.77
CA GLN A 483 13.90 -5.32 1.20
C GLN A 483 14.54 -6.26 0.16
N ALA A 484 14.26 -6.05 -1.13
CA ALA A 484 14.88 -6.79 -2.23
C ALA A 484 16.41 -6.63 -2.23
N VAL A 485 16.91 -5.43 -1.96
CA VAL A 485 18.35 -5.16 -1.80
C VAL A 485 18.94 -5.94 -0.63
N GLY A 486 18.26 -5.96 0.52
CA GLY A 486 18.69 -6.75 1.68
C GLY A 486 18.76 -8.26 1.38
N SER A 487 17.77 -8.79 0.68
CA SER A 487 17.76 -10.18 0.22
C SER A 487 18.87 -10.47 -0.79
N ALA A 488 19.13 -9.57 -1.73
CA ALA A 488 20.22 -9.70 -2.70
C ALA A 488 21.59 -9.66 -2.01
N TYR A 489 21.75 -8.79 -1.00
CA TYR A 489 22.94 -8.74 -0.17
C TYR A 489 23.16 -10.05 0.59
N ALA A 490 22.10 -10.62 1.16
CA ALA A 490 22.17 -11.93 1.79
C ALA A 490 22.55 -13.04 0.79
N TYR A 491 22.01 -13.02 -0.44
CA TYR A 491 22.33 -14.00 -1.49
C TYR A 491 23.78 -13.89 -1.95
N LYS A 492 24.30 -12.66 -2.10
CA LYS A 492 25.72 -12.40 -2.36
C LYS A 492 26.61 -12.97 -1.26
N ARG A 493 26.31 -12.67 0.01
CA ARG A 493 27.10 -13.16 1.15
C ARG A 493 27.07 -14.68 1.28
N ALA A 494 25.94 -15.29 0.97
CA ALA A 494 25.76 -16.74 0.97
C ALA A 494 26.23 -17.42 -0.34
N GLN A 495 26.75 -16.66 -1.31
CA GLN A 495 27.25 -17.15 -2.60
C GLN A 495 26.25 -18.06 -3.34
N LYS A 496 24.95 -17.71 -3.31
CA LYS A 496 23.90 -18.58 -3.85
C LYS A 496 23.88 -18.72 -5.38
N GLY A 497 24.54 -17.82 -6.10
CA GLY A 497 24.43 -17.75 -7.57
C GLY A 497 23.02 -17.41 -8.07
N LEU A 498 22.23 -16.73 -7.23
CA LEU A 498 20.86 -16.30 -7.49
C LEU A 498 20.79 -14.77 -7.41
N CYS A 499 19.93 -14.17 -8.22
CA CYS A 499 19.63 -12.74 -8.14
C CYS A 499 18.27 -12.51 -7.47
N VAL A 500 18.00 -11.24 -7.17
CA VAL A 500 16.67 -10.79 -6.73
C VAL A 500 16.11 -9.87 -7.81
N VAL A 501 14.82 -9.99 -8.10
CA VAL A 501 14.12 -9.07 -9.01
C VAL A 501 13.07 -8.31 -8.23
N CYS A 502 13.04 -7.00 -8.43
CA CYS A 502 12.11 -6.09 -7.76
C CYS A 502 11.31 -5.31 -8.80
N TYR A 503 10.01 -5.60 -8.88
CA TYR A 503 9.08 -4.86 -9.74
C TYR A 503 8.48 -3.66 -9.01
N PHE A 504 8.29 -2.57 -9.74
CA PHE A 504 7.66 -1.34 -9.26
C PHE A 504 7.18 -0.48 -10.43
N GLY A 505 6.19 0.37 -10.20
CA GLY A 505 5.73 1.36 -11.16
C GLY A 505 6.54 2.66 -11.10
N GLU A 506 6.43 3.49 -12.15
CA GLU A 506 7.08 4.81 -12.19
C GLU A 506 6.57 5.75 -11.10
N GLY A 507 5.32 5.57 -10.67
CA GLY A 507 4.76 6.26 -9.50
C GLY A 507 5.51 5.94 -8.21
N ALA A 508 5.71 4.64 -7.95
CA ALA A 508 6.41 4.17 -6.75
C ALA A 508 7.90 4.57 -6.76
N ALA A 509 8.49 4.81 -7.93
CA ALA A 509 9.86 5.29 -8.04
C ALA A 509 10.06 6.71 -7.47
N SER A 510 8.99 7.45 -7.17
CA SER A 510 9.08 8.75 -6.49
C SER A 510 9.12 8.66 -4.97
N GLU A 511 8.91 7.47 -4.38
CA GLU A 511 9.02 7.26 -2.94
C GLU A 511 10.49 7.30 -2.47
N GLY A 512 10.70 7.70 -1.22
CA GLY A 512 12.05 7.75 -0.61
C GLY A 512 12.73 6.38 -0.56
N ASP A 513 11.97 5.30 -0.38
CA ASP A 513 12.47 3.93 -0.37
C ASP A 513 13.09 3.52 -1.72
N ALA A 514 12.59 4.05 -2.83
CA ALA A 514 13.18 3.82 -4.14
C ALA A 514 14.59 4.41 -4.22
N HIS A 515 14.79 5.64 -3.74
CA HIS A 515 16.11 6.27 -3.65
C HIS A 515 17.06 5.46 -2.76
N ALA A 516 16.60 5.06 -1.57
CA ALA A 516 17.39 4.26 -0.64
C ALA A 516 17.83 2.93 -1.27
N ALA A 517 16.91 2.22 -1.94
CA ALA A 517 17.19 0.94 -2.58
C ALA A 517 18.21 1.07 -3.72
N LEU A 518 18.03 2.04 -4.63
CA LEU A 518 18.96 2.24 -5.75
C LEU A 518 20.38 2.54 -5.24
N ASN A 519 20.51 3.44 -4.26
CA ASN A 519 21.81 3.78 -3.69
C ASN A 519 22.45 2.62 -2.91
N PHE A 520 21.70 1.93 -2.04
CA PHE A 520 22.22 0.79 -1.26
C PHE A 520 22.65 -0.35 -2.18
N SER A 521 21.87 -0.62 -3.24
CA SER A 521 22.20 -1.70 -4.17
C SER A 521 23.53 -1.48 -4.90
N ALA A 522 23.81 -0.23 -5.27
CA ALA A 522 25.02 0.13 -6.00
C ALA A 522 26.25 0.16 -5.08
N THR A 523 26.11 0.76 -3.89
CA THR A 523 27.21 0.87 -2.91
C THR A 523 27.56 -0.47 -2.26
N LEU A 524 26.58 -1.36 -2.07
CA LEU A 524 26.79 -2.71 -1.54
C LEU A 524 27.12 -3.74 -2.61
N GLU A 525 27.06 -3.35 -3.89
CA GLU A 525 27.33 -4.19 -5.06
C GLU A 525 26.56 -5.51 -4.96
N VAL A 526 25.24 -5.48 -5.14
CA VAL A 526 24.40 -6.68 -5.01
C VAL A 526 23.72 -7.07 -6.33
N PRO A 527 23.47 -8.38 -6.57
CA PRO A 527 22.84 -8.86 -7.79
C PRO A 527 21.31 -8.67 -7.74
N VAL A 528 20.86 -7.42 -7.88
CA VAL A 528 19.42 -7.08 -7.92
C VAL A 528 19.05 -6.44 -9.26
N LEU A 529 17.92 -6.88 -9.81
CA LEU A 529 17.31 -6.31 -11.00
C LEU A 529 16.12 -5.46 -10.56
N PHE A 530 16.20 -4.16 -10.84
CA PHE A 530 15.08 -3.25 -10.68
C PHE A 530 14.29 -3.21 -11.98
N PHE A 531 13.06 -3.70 -11.96
CA PHE A 531 12.19 -3.76 -13.11
C PHE A 531 11.07 -2.72 -12.97
N CYS A 532 11.26 -1.54 -13.54
CA CYS A 532 10.29 -0.46 -13.53
C CYS A 532 9.27 -0.67 -14.67
N ARG A 533 7.99 -0.81 -14.33
CA ARG A 533 6.87 -0.76 -15.27
C ARG A 533 6.40 0.69 -15.40
N ASN A 534 6.83 1.38 -16.45
CA ASN A 534 6.39 2.74 -16.72
C ASN A 534 5.19 2.70 -17.66
N ASN A 535 3.99 2.81 -17.09
CA ASN A 535 2.73 2.69 -17.83
C ASN A 535 2.04 4.04 -18.07
N GLY A 536 2.72 5.14 -17.72
CA GLY A 536 2.30 6.52 -17.92
C GLY A 536 1.44 7.12 -16.80
N TYR A 537 0.99 6.33 -15.82
CA TYR A 537 0.03 6.77 -14.80
C TYR A 537 0.19 6.12 -13.42
N ALA A 538 0.27 6.97 -12.38
CA ALA A 538 0.07 6.60 -10.98
C ALA A 538 -1.34 7.00 -10.52
N ILE A 539 -2.28 6.04 -10.54
CA ILE A 539 -3.72 6.31 -10.40
C ILE A 539 -4.17 7.32 -11.47
N SER A 540 -4.42 8.58 -11.10
CA SER A 540 -4.79 9.67 -12.02
C SER A 540 -3.61 10.59 -12.38
N THR A 541 -2.48 10.49 -11.67
CA THR A 541 -1.31 11.33 -11.89
C THR A 541 -0.56 10.87 -13.14
N THR A 542 -0.36 11.77 -14.09
CA THR A 542 0.41 11.51 -15.31
C THR A 542 1.92 11.62 -15.05
N THR A 543 2.75 11.07 -15.93
CA THR A 543 4.22 11.16 -15.78
C THR A 543 4.77 12.58 -15.77
N VAL A 544 4.10 13.55 -16.42
CA VAL A 544 4.56 14.96 -16.43
C VAL A 544 4.44 15.64 -15.06
N ASP A 545 3.50 15.16 -14.24
CA ASP A 545 3.33 15.56 -12.85
C ASP A 545 4.12 14.65 -11.88
N GLN A 546 4.57 13.50 -12.36
CA GLN A 546 5.34 12.53 -11.56
C GLN A 546 6.84 12.86 -11.51
N TYR A 547 7.43 13.27 -12.64
CA TYR A 547 8.86 13.60 -12.74
C TYR A 547 9.15 14.51 -13.95
N ARG A 548 10.34 15.12 -13.98
CA ARG A 548 10.82 15.97 -15.09
C ARG A 548 12.06 15.47 -15.82
N GLY A 549 12.65 14.37 -15.33
CA GLY A 549 13.75 13.69 -16.02
C GLY A 549 13.25 12.81 -17.17
N ASP A 550 14.19 12.25 -17.92
CA ASP A 550 13.90 11.25 -18.96
C ASP A 550 13.55 9.89 -18.33
N GLY A 551 12.33 9.78 -17.81
CA GLY A 551 11.81 8.57 -17.18
C GLY A 551 12.57 8.13 -15.93
N ILE A 552 12.45 6.85 -15.60
CA ILE A 552 13.15 6.21 -14.49
C ILE A 552 14.52 5.70 -14.92
N ALA A 553 14.69 5.26 -16.17
CA ALA A 553 15.98 4.79 -16.68
C ALA A 553 17.09 5.84 -16.52
N SER A 554 16.81 7.13 -16.72
CA SER A 554 17.82 8.19 -16.57
C SER A 554 18.36 8.34 -15.14
N ARG A 555 17.66 7.80 -14.14
CA ARG A 555 18.09 7.82 -12.74
C ARG A 555 19.20 6.80 -12.45
N GLY A 556 19.17 5.64 -13.12
CA GLY A 556 20.10 4.53 -12.88
C GLY A 556 21.58 4.90 -13.00
N PRO A 557 22.03 5.57 -14.09
CA PRO A 557 23.41 6.02 -14.24
C PRO A 557 23.87 6.95 -13.11
N GLY A 558 22.97 7.76 -12.54
CA GLY A 558 23.26 8.63 -11.39
C GLY A 558 23.65 7.88 -10.12
N TYR A 559 23.18 6.63 -9.97
CA TYR A 559 23.60 5.71 -8.89
C TYR A 559 24.73 4.76 -9.34
N GLY A 560 25.25 4.91 -10.56
CA GLY A 560 26.30 4.05 -11.12
C GLY A 560 25.81 2.69 -11.60
N MET A 561 24.52 2.56 -11.94
CA MET A 561 23.90 1.30 -12.35
C MET A 561 23.89 1.13 -13.87
N ALA A 562 24.11 -0.09 -14.35
CA ALA A 562 23.79 -0.43 -15.74
C ALA A 562 22.27 -0.31 -15.95
N THR A 563 21.86 0.33 -17.05
CA THR A 563 20.46 0.68 -17.26
C THR A 563 20.04 0.52 -18.71
N ILE A 564 18.83 0.01 -18.92
CA ILE A 564 18.21 -0.14 -20.24
C ILE A 564 16.73 0.26 -20.18
N ARG A 565 16.22 0.85 -21.26
CA ARG A 565 14.79 1.06 -21.49
C ARG A 565 14.32 0.13 -22.61
N VAL A 566 13.18 -0.51 -22.43
CA VAL A 566 12.62 -1.51 -23.36
C VAL A 566 11.17 -1.20 -23.71
N ASP A 567 10.73 -1.66 -24.88
CA ASP A 567 9.31 -1.73 -25.22
C ASP A 567 8.68 -2.84 -24.37
N GLY A 568 7.88 -2.45 -23.38
CA GLY A 568 7.23 -3.38 -22.45
C GLY A 568 6.13 -4.20 -23.08
N ASN A 569 5.66 -3.83 -24.27
CA ASN A 569 4.65 -4.56 -25.02
C ASN A 569 5.28 -5.56 -26.01
N ASP A 570 6.60 -5.57 -26.11
CA ASP A 570 7.39 -6.55 -26.87
C ASP A 570 7.96 -7.60 -25.92
N LEU A 571 7.37 -8.80 -25.95
CA LEU A 571 7.79 -9.92 -25.12
C LEU A 571 9.26 -10.33 -25.36
N PHE A 572 9.77 -10.22 -26.59
CA PHE A 572 11.15 -10.58 -26.91
C PHE A 572 12.14 -9.53 -26.39
N ALA A 573 11.81 -8.25 -26.50
CA ALA A 573 12.62 -7.19 -25.93
C ALA A 573 12.72 -7.31 -24.40
N VAL A 574 11.58 -7.54 -23.73
CA VAL A 574 11.53 -7.76 -22.28
C VAL A 574 12.37 -8.98 -21.88
N TYR A 575 12.20 -10.09 -22.58
CA TYR A 575 12.95 -11.32 -22.30
C TYR A 575 14.46 -11.12 -22.45
N ASN A 576 14.91 -10.60 -23.60
CA ASN A 576 16.33 -10.39 -23.88
C ASN A 576 16.97 -9.45 -22.85
N ALA A 577 16.32 -8.32 -22.54
CA ALA A 577 16.84 -7.36 -21.57
C ALA A 577 16.90 -7.96 -20.16
N THR A 578 15.88 -8.72 -19.76
CA THR A 578 15.88 -9.37 -18.43
C THR A 578 16.95 -10.45 -18.34
N LYS A 579 17.13 -11.25 -19.40
CA LYS A 579 18.16 -12.29 -19.47
C LYS A 579 19.56 -11.68 -19.37
N ALA A 580 19.84 -10.68 -20.19
CA ALA A 580 21.12 -9.97 -20.18
C ALA A 580 21.36 -9.25 -18.83
N ALA A 581 20.33 -8.61 -18.26
CA ALA A 581 20.42 -7.97 -16.94
C ALA A 581 20.72 -8.98 -15.83
N ARG A 582 20.11 -10.17 -15.89
CA ARG A 582 20.35 -11.25 -14.93
C ARG A 582 21.80 -11.72 -14.99
N GLU A 583 22.29 -11.98 -16.19
CA GLU A 583 23.69 -12.39 -16.42
C GLU A 583 24.66 -11.30 -15.94
N LEU A 584 24.40 -10.04 -16.30
CA LEU A 584 25.21 -8.89 -15.89
C LEU A 584 25.25 -8.73 -14.36
N ALA A 585 24.07 -8.78 -13.72
CA ALA A 585 23.97 -8.60 -12.28
C ALA A 585 24.71 -9.67 -11.48
N LEU A 586 24.67 -10.93 -11.96
CA LEU A 586 25.37 -12.04 -11.34
C LEU A 586 26.87 -12.02 -11.61
N ASN A 587 27.29 -11.69 -12.82
CA ASN A 587 28.71 -11.68 -13.20
C ASN A 587 29.47 -10.52 -12.56
N GLU A 588 28.85 -9.34 -12.51
CA GLU A 588 29.48 -8.15 -11.96
C GLU A 588 29.20 -7.96 -10.47
N MET A 589 28.23 -8.68 -9.90
CA MET A 589 27.67 -8.42 -8.57
C MET A 589 27.22 -6.97 -8.45
N ARG A 590 26.51 -6.45 -9.45
CA ARG A 590 26.05 -5.05 -9.48
C ARG A 590 24.58 -4.98 -9.87
N PRO A 591 23.87 -3.94 -9.42
CA PRO A 591 22.46 -3.84 -9.72
C PRO A 591 22.23 -3.36 -11.16
N VAL A 592 21.12 -3.78 -11.74
CA VAL A 592 20.70 -3.38 -13.10
C VAL A 592 19.30 -2.79 -13.06
N LEU A 593 19.07 -1.69 -13.77
CA LEU A 593 17.76 -1.07 -13.92
C LEU A 593 17.20 -1.32 -15.32
N ILE A 594 15.98 -1.86 -15.38
CA ILE A 594 15.19 -2.01 -16.61
C ILE A 594 13.97 -1.11 -16.46
N GLU A 595 13.74 -0.21 -17.41
CA GLU A 595 12.48 0.52 -17.55
C GLU A 595 11.69 -0.03 -18.74
N ALA A 596 10.60 -0.75 -18.47
CA ALA A 596 9.69 -1.25 -19.49
C ALA A 596 8.59 -0.22 -19.73
N MET A 597 8.57 0.34 -20.94
CA MET A 597 7.57 1.31 -21.37
C MET A 597 6.32 0.57 -21.83
N THR A 598 5.18 0.80 -21.18
CA THR A 598 3.91 0.13 -21.49
C THR A 598 2.74 1.11 -21.40
N LEU A 599 1.51 0.59 -21.49
CA LEU A 599 0.28 1.33 -21.33
C LEU A 599 -0.62 0.58 -20.34
N ARG A 600 -1.10 1.27 -19.30
CA ARG A 600 -2.13 0.71 -18.42
C ARG A 600 -3.47 0.71 -19.14
N VAL A 601 -3.87 -0.40 -19.77
CA VAL A 601 -5.11 -0.43 -20.57
C VAL A 601 -6.35 -0.38 -19.68
N GLY A 602 -6.35 -1.16 -18.59
CA GLY A 602 -7.42 -1.16 -17.60
C GLY A 602 -7.42 0.08 -16.69
N HIS A 603 -8.45 0.22 -15.87
CA HIS A 603 -8.46 1.17 -14.75
C HIS A 603 -7.31 0.85 -13.76
N HIS A 604 -6.99 1.78 -12.87
CA HIS A 604 -5.98 1.54 -11.84
C HIS A 604 -6.34 0.33 -10.97
N SER A 605 -7.60 0.27 -10.52
CA SER A 605 -8.22 -0.81 -9.76
C SER A 605 -9.74 -0.78 -9.95
N THR A 606 -10.47 -1.70 -9.31
CA THR A 606 -11.94 -1.65 -9.24
C THR A 606 -12.49 -0.42 -8.51
N SER A 607 -11.66 0.30 -7.75
CA SER A 607 -12.05 1.54 -7.06
C SER A 607 -11.83 2.79 -7.91
N ASP A 608 -11.33 2.63 -9.13
CA ASP A 608 -10.96 3.71 -10.03
C ASP A 608 -11.87 3.73 -11.27
N ASP A 609 -12.18 4.94 -11.74
CA ASP A 609 -12.76 5.18 -13.07
C ASP A 609 -11.80 6.08 -13.86
N SER A 610 -11.02 5.44 -14.71
CA SER A 610 -10.01 6.17 -15.48
C SER A 610 -10.59 7.14 -16.51
N SER A 611 -11.85 6.99 -16.91
CA SER A 611 -12.47 7.91 -17.88
C SER A 611 -12.58 9.35 -17.34
N ALA A 612 -12.46 9.52 -16.02
CA ALA A 612 -12.45 10.82 -15.37
C ALA A 612 -11.19 11.66 -15.65
N TYR A 613 -10.06 11.04 -16.04
CA TYR A 613 -8.78 11.74 -16.19
C TYR A 613 -7.94 11.32 -17.42
N ARG A 614 -8.43 10.38 -18.24
CA ARG A 614 -7.78 10.04 -19.52
C ARG A 614 -8.78 9.68 -20.61
N SER A 615 -8.39 9.89 -21.86
CA SER A 615 -9.23 9.60 -23.02
C SER A 615 -9.38 8.10 -23.24
N VAL A 616 -10.63 7.62 -23.23
CA VAL A 616 -10.96 6.22 -23.54
C VAL A 616 -10.58 5.87 -24.98
N ASP A 617 -10.78 6.80 -25.91
CA ASP A 617 -10.47 6.58 -27.33
C ASP A 617 -8.95 6.50 -27.57
N GLU A 618 -8.17 7.31 -26.86
CA GLU A 618 -6.71 7.26 -26.91
C GLU A 618 -6.21 5.89 -26.44
N VAL A 619 -6.64 5.45 -25.25
CA VAL A 619 -6.27 4.14 -24.68
C VAL A 619 -6.66 3.02 -25.65
N ARG A 620 -7.89 3.04 -26.18
CA ARG A 620 -8.38 2.03 -27.12
C ARG A 620 -7.60 2.02 -28.43
N SER A 621 -7.24 3.19 -28.95
CA SER A 621 -6.47 3.30 -30.19
C SER A 621 -5.06 2.73 -30.03
N ARG A 622 -4.44 3.00 -28.88
CA ARG A 622 -3.09 2.53 -28.56
C ARG A 622 -3.06 1.05 -28.22
N ASP A 623 -4.05 0.55 -27.48
CA ASP A 623 -4.22 -0.88 -27.22
C ASP A 623 -4.41 -1.67 -28.53
N LYS A 624 -5.28 -1.21 -29.44
CA LYS A 624 -5.44 -1.87 -30.76
C LYS A 624 -4.15 -1.97 -31.57
N LYS A 625 -3.26 -0.99 -31.43
CA LYS A 625 -2.01 -0.91 -32.19
C LYS A 625 -0.90 -1.72 -31.54
N ASP A 626 -0.73 -1.56 -30.23
CA ASP A 626 0.47 -1.95 -29.50
C ASP A 626 0.21 -2.99 -28.40
N ASN A 627 -0.91 -3.74 -28.42
CA ASN A 627 -1.21 -4.77 -27.42
C ASN A 627 -0.18 -5.92 -27.45
N PRO A 628 0.39 -6.32 -26.29
CA PRO A 628 1.42 -7.36 -26.22
C PRO A 628 0.94 -8.74 -26.68
N THR A 629 -0.30 -9.11 -26.37
CA THR A 629 -0.86 -10.41 -26.74
C THR A 629 -1.11 -10.49 -28.25
N LEU A 630 -1.66 -9.42 -28.85
CA LEU A 630 -1.87 -9.36 -30.30
C LEU A 630 -0.54 -9.40 -31.06
N ARG A 631 0.47 -8.70 -30.56
CA ARG A 631 1.81 -8.67 -31.17
C ARG A 631 2.44 -10.05 -31.24
N LEU A 632 2.41 -10.80 -30.13
CA LEU A 632 2.92 -12.17 -30.10
C LEU A 632 2.06 -13.11 -30.98
N ARG A 633 0.73 -12.95 -30.97
CA ARG A 633 -0.18 -13.74 -31.81
C ARG A 633 0.16 -13.59 -33.28
N LYS A 634 0.36 -12.35 -33.77
CA LYS A 634 0.77 -12.07 -35.15
C LYS A 634 2.07 -12.78 -35.51
N PHE A 635 3.10 -12.66 -34.66
CA PHE A 635 4.38 -13.35 -34.87
C PHE A 635 4.20 -14.88 -34.96
N MET A 636 3.47 -15.48 -34.02
CA MET A 636 3.23 -16.92 -33.98
C MET A 636 2.41 -17.42 -35.17
N SER A 637 1.49 -16.62 -35.70
CA SER A 637 0.74 -16.93 -36.92
C SER A 637 1.60 -16.87 -38.18
N GLN A 638 2.48 -15.87 -38.29
CA GLN A 638 3.44 -15.80 -39.40
C GLN A 638 4.44 -16.96 -39.38
N ARG A 639 4.85 -17.39 -38.17
CA ARG A 639 5.72 -18.56 -37.95
C ARG A 639 5.01 -19.91 -38.18
N GLY A 640 3.66 -19.92 -38.21
CA GLY A 640 2.86 -21.12 -38.45
C GLY A 640 2.58 -22.00 -37.24
N CYS A 641 3.03 -21.61 -36.04
CA CYS A 641 2.82 -22.40 -34.82
C CYS A 641 1.45 -22.14 -34.15
N TRP A 642 0.79 -21.03 -34.49
CA TRP A 642 -0.53 -20.64 -33.96
C TRP A 642 -1.48 -20.15 -35.05
N ASN A 643 -2.77 -20.46 -34.93
CA ASN A 643 -3.79 -20.07 -35.89
C ASN A 643 -5.11 -19.72 -35.19
N GLU A 644 -6.07 -19.20 -35.95
CA GLU A 644 -7.36 -18.75 -35.39
C GLU A 644 -8.13 -19.88 -34.70
N GLU A 645 -8.13 -21.10 -35.26
CA GLU A 645 -8.82 -22.25 -34.70
C GLU A 645 -8.27 -22.63 -33.31
N LYS A 646 -6.94 -22.69 -33.17
CA LYS A 646 -6.25 -22.91 -31.89
C LYS A 646 -6.54 -21.78 -30.90
N ASP A 647 -6.62 -20.54 -31.38
CA ASP A 647 -6.92 -19.38 -30.56
C ASP A 647 -8.35 -19.43 -29.99
N GLU A 648 -9.35 -19.66 -30.84
CA GLU A 648 -10.74 -19.78 -30.44
C GLU A 648 -10.96 -20.94 -29.45
N GLN A 649 -10.33 -22.09 -29.73
CA GLN A 649 -10.40 -23.25 -28.84
C GLN A 649 -9.75 -22.94 -27.49
N TRP A 650 -8.55 -22.35 -27.49
CA TRP A 650 -7.86 -21.97 -26.27
C TRP A 650 -8.66 -20.97 -25.45
N MET A 651 -9.28 -19.96 -26.06
CA MET A 651 -10.09 -18.98 -25.32
C MET A 651 -11.30 -19.63 -24.63
N LYS A 652 -11.97 -20.59 -25.30
CA LYS A 652 -13.06 -21.38 -24.69
C LYS A 652 -12.55 -22.22 -23.53
N ASP A 653 -11.43 -22.92 -23.71
CA ASP A 653 -10.84 -23.77 -22.66
C ASP A 653 -10.38 -22.92 -21.46
N SER A 654 -9.75 -21.78 -21.70
CA SER A 654 -9.32 -20.82 -20.68
C SER A 654 -10.48 -20.35 -19.84
N GLN A 655 -11.57 -19.93 -20.49
CA GLN A 655 -12.76 -19.47 -19.80
C GLN A 655 -13.37 -20.60 -18.97
N LYS A 656 -13.45 -21.82 -19.51
CA LYS A 656 -13.94 -22.99 -18.78
C LYS A 656 -13.09 -23.27 -17.54
N MET A 657 -11.76 -23.31 -17.68
CA MET A 657 -10.83 -23.57 -16.57
C MET A 657 -10.98 -22.54 -15.44
N VAL A 658 -11.05 -21.25 -15.79
CA VAL A 658 -11.21 -20.19 -14.78
C VAL A 658 -12.58 -20.25 -14.12
N MET A 659 -13.66 -20.50 -14.88
CA MET A 659 -15.01 -20.61 -14.30
C MET A 659 -15.17 -21.83 -13.40
N GLU A 660 -14.55 -22.96 -13.75
CA GLU A 660 -14.53 -24.17 -12.89
C GLU A 660 -13.76 -23.90 -11.60
N ALA A 661 -12.57 -23.28 -11.70
CA ALA A 661 -11.79 -22.86 -10.54
C ALA A 661 -12.62 -21.89 -9.65
N PHE A 662 -13.24 -20.88 -10.24
CA PHE A 662 -14.07 -19.90 -9.55
C PHE A 662 -15.24 -20.57 -8.79
N ALA A 663 -16.00 -21.42 -9.46
CA ALA A 663 -17.13 -22.13 -8.86
C ALA A 663 -16.71 -23.08 -7.74
N ASN A 664 -15.49 -23.61 -7.78
CA ASN A 664 -14.93 -24.43 -6.72
C ASN A 664 -14.49 -23.59 -5.53
N CYS A 665 -13.80 -22.48 -5.76
CA CYS A 665 -13.31 -21.57 -4.72
C CYS A 665 -14.43 -20.84 -3.97
N GLU A 666 -15.50 -20.47 -4.67
CA GLU A 666 -16.64 -19.75 -4.10
C GLU A 666 -17.40 -20.57 -3.03
N LYS A 667 -17.34 -21.91 -3.11
CA LYS A 667 -17.98 -22.81 -2.14
C LYS A 667 -17.17 -22.98 -0.86
N VAL A 668 -15.91 -22.55 -0.87
CA VAL A 668 -14.99 -22.73 0.26
C VAL A 668 -15.30 -21.68 1.31
N LYS A 669 -15.43 -22.13 2.56
CA LYS A 669 -15.62 -21.26 3.70
C LYS A 669 -14.35 -20.46 4.01
N ARG A 670 -14.51 -19.37 4.74
CA ARG A 670 -13.40 -18.60 5.31
C ARG A 670 -12.71 -19.40 6.40
N ALA A 671 -11.42 -19.14 6.62
CA ALA A 671 -10.66 -19.73 7.72
C ALA A 671 -11.36 -19.43 9.07
N PRO A 672 -11.17 -20.25 10.12
CA PRO A 672 -11.77 -19.98 11.42
C PRO A 672 -11.47 -18.56 11.92
N ILE A 673 -12.43 -17.91 12.58
CA ILE A 673 -12.28 -16.52 13.06
C ILE A 673 -11.06 -16.34 13.98
N THR A 674 -10.67 -17.38 14.72
CA THR A 674 -9.48 -17.41 15.59
C THR A 674 -8.19 -17.18 14.83
N THR A 675 -8.17 -17.43 13.52
CA THR A 675 -7.02 -17.19 12.64
C THR A 675 -6.52 -15.74 12.70
N MET A 676 -7.39 -14.77 13.01
CA MET A 676 -6.99 -13.36 13.13
C MET A 676 -5.93 -13.11 14.22
N PHE A 677 -5.78 -14.04 15.17
CA PHE A 677 -4.79 -13.98 16.27
C PHE A 677 -3.51 -14.78 15.96
N GLU A 678 -3.52 -15.60 14.92
CA GLU A 678 -2.39 -16.43 14.51
C GLU A 678 -1.35 -15.60 13.74
N ASN A 679 -0.08 -16.02 13.78
CA ASN A 679 1.02 -15.45 12.99
C ASN A 679 1.29 -13.94 13.18
N ILE A 680 0.73 -13.31 14.22
CA ILE A 680 1.14 -11.95 14.66
C ILE A 680 2.58 -11.99 15.18
N PHE A 681 2.89 -13.02 15.95
CA PHE A 681 4.24 -13.41 16.39
C PHE A 681 4.46 -14.89 16.03
N ASP A 682 5.72 -15.36 16.09
CA ASP A 682 6.06 -16.78 15.91
C ASP A 682 5.31 -17.69 16.89
N LYS A 683 5.11 -17.21 18.13
CA LYS A 683 4.29 -17.87 19.15
C LYS A 683 3.23 -16.91 19.65
N MET A 684 2.01 -17.40 19.83
CA MET A 684 0.91 -16.58 20.33
C MET A 684 1.15 -16.17 21.79
N GLU A 685 1.37 -14.88 22.00
CA GLU A 685 1.64 -14.30 23.31
C GLU A 685 0.44 -14.42 24.28
N PRO A 686 0.66 -14.47 25.61
CA PRO A 686 -0.42 -14.65 26.59
C PRO A 686 -1.54 -13.59 26.51
N HIS A 687 -1.22 -12.36 26.08
CA HIS A 687 -2.24 -11.33 25.91
C HIS A 687 -3.13 -11.57 24.68
N LEU A 688 -2.58 -12.09 23.58
CA LEU A 688 -3.35 -12.49 22.39
C LEU A 688 -4.23 -13.70 22.71
N GLN A 689 -3.74 -14.65 23.51
CA GLN A 689 -4.56 -15.78 23.98
C GLN A 689 -5.76 -15.32 24.82
N ARG A 690 -5.59 -14.30 25.67
CA ARG A 690 -6.70 -13.70 26.43
C ARG A 690 -7.70 -13.03 25.51
N GLN A 691 -7.24 -12.20 24.56
CA GLN A 691 -8.11 -11.55 23.57
C GLN A 691 -8.89 -12.57 22.72
N MET A 692 -8.25 -13.66 22.30
CA MET A 692 -8.91 -14.73 21.56
C MET A 692 -10.00 -15.41 22.39
N LYS A 693 -9.76 -15.65 23.69
CA LYS A 693 -10.77 -16.19 24.62
C LYS A 693 -11.94 -15.23 24.82
N GLU A 694 -11.65 -13.94 25.02
CA GLU A 694 -12.66 -12.88 25.14
C GLU A 694 -13.51 -12.78 23.86
N MET A 695 -12.88 -12.84 22.69
CA MET A 695 -13.54 -12.84 21.38
C MET A 695 -14.44 -14.08 21.22
N ASN A 696 -13.94 -15.28 21.53
CA ASN A 696 -14.73 -16.50 21.45
C ASN A 696 -15.95 -16.45 22.37
N GLU A 697 -15.79 -15.97 23.61
CA GLU A 697 -16.91 -15.82 24.54
C GLU A 697 -17.92 -14.78 24.04
N HIS A 698 -17.45 -13.65 23.51
CA HIS A 698 -18.31 -12.63 22.93
C HIS A 698 -19.11 -13.16 21.74
N VAL A 699 -18.45 -13.86 20.80
CA VAL A 699 -19.10 -14.48 19.63
C VAL A 699 -20.08 -15.57 20.07
N ARG A 700 -19.76 -16.37 21.08
CA ARG A 700 -20.67 -17.39 21.63
C ARG A 700 -21.94 -16.76 22.22
N GLN A 701 -21.81 -15.68 22.97
CA GLN A 701 -22.94 -14.96 23.57
C GLN A 701 -23.78 -14.21 22.54
N ASN A 702 -23.16 -13.73 21.45
CA ASN A 702 -23.77 -12.84 20.46
C ASN A 702 -23.85 -13.47 19.05
N HIS A 703 -23.89 -14.80 18.96
CA HIS A 703 -23.67 -15.55 17.72
C HIS A 703 -24.61 -15.14 16.56
N ASP A 704 -25.86 -14.76 16.88
CA ASP A 704 -26.87 -14.30 15.91
C ASP A 704 -26.48 -12.99 15.19
N HIS A 705 -25.53 -12.23 15.74
CA HIS A 705 -25.05 -10.97 15.16
C HIS A 705 -23.84 -11.16 14.23
N PHE A 706 -23.31 -12.37 14.10
CA PHE A 706 -22.12 -12.66 13.29
C PHE A 706 -22.43 -13.64 12.15
N PRO A 707 -21.83 -13.48 10.96
CA PRO A 707 -22.06 -14.35 9.81
C PRO A 707 -21.26 -15.66 9.91
N LEU A 708 -21.43 -16.41 11.00
CA LEU A 708 -20.62 -17.59 11.35
C LEU A 708 -20.74 -18.75 10.36
N SER A 709 -21.84 -18.82 9.60
CA SER A 709 -22.03 -19.85 8.56
C SER A 709 -21.00 -19.79 7.43
N LEU A 710 -20.40 -18.61 7.20
CA LEU A 710 -19.36 -18.37 6.19
C LEU A 710 -17.97 -18.86 6.62
N TYR A 711 -17.77 -19.17 7.90
CA TYR A 711 -16.47 -19.54 8.47
C TYR A 711 -16.43 -21.03 8.79
N GLU A 712 -15.24 -21.64 8.68
CA GLU A 712 -14.97 -22.95 9.24
C GLU A 712 -15.07 -22.91 10.76
N GLN A 713 -15.47 -24.04 11.37
CA GLN A 713 -15.49 -24.16 12.82
C GLN A 713 -14.05 -24.30 13.34
N SER A 714 -13.74 -23.60 14.44
CA SER A 714 -12.47 -23.80 15.14
C SER A 714 -12.39 -25.24 15.64
N SER A 715 -11.25 -25.91 15.45
CA SER A 715 -11.04 -27.30 15.85
C SER A 715 -10.82 -27.50 17.36
N THR A 716 -11.25 -26.55 18.19
CA THR A 716 -10.89 -26.44 19.61
C THR A 716 -12.09 -26.16 20.49
#